data_AF-A0A4R8I5K5-F1
#
_entry.id   AF-A0A4R8I5K5-F1
#
_cell.length_a   1.000
_cell.length_b   1.000
_cell.length_c   1.000
_cell.angle_alpha   90.00
_cell.angle_beta   90.00
_cell.angle_gamma   90.00
#
_symmetry.space_group_name_H-M   'P 1'
#
loop_
_entity.id
_entity.type
_entity.pdbx_description
1 polymer ?
#
loop_
_entity_poly.entity_id
_entity_poly.type
_entity_poly.pdbx_seq_one_letter_code
_entity_poly.pdbx_strand_id
1 'polypeptide(L)'
;MKNILLFFTLFSALVAARQNSTDLLKTKNYSLTDFGAKGDGTSDDSSAFLKALETVGKTNSKKLIIPNDYIFNLGNKTIDFAKVSSGIILDFDGGYFKNGTFIGNKTKIKAERIKIFENIKLSGTFFSSTDFAYPEWYGIFPNDNTLDVVDALKQLDPVFFDISLGAGDYHTKIGEYQVKGLKGVSMAKSRLILETDKSNTFLVSMGKVGGILKDRTYDYNYIKDITLVIINSNKKRLRGNRGIIVGAVHKPLIQNVKVFQLSDYQLFNKKDLEEFILNNNKLKDANIGVEFNGDSEVTSIYNLFTLSDVGILFSKFTDFVTVFDYMNWSGKYGLANVYYKSDALNSQNILFSGSQSWNQGLFGLYTENTQSHNSLPNVKFENVRIEQLTSEIKNQGKLAGANFWFGENETISNLQLNNIMLSGTANGIHIGNTTYGRVSLENILTWSDKQVKKEFALDVNFKNSDAPLVVYLKNISLYPDTESYFKNGTLLSNTTEQNETFEGKNFFQNHMIISKPKVFRKNAISEGFKSYAQQIKIASNNIDFIPLNNSKKGDIIQNKQTVKYAVEIFANDIYDTFEFVIYKTGKTEIINNGGKSIFSLGTEIKDQKITFLEDKDSGVIFLYNRLGTDCLIDIQTKILE
;
A
#
# COMPACT_ATOMS: atom_id res chain seq x y z
N MET A 1 45.73 70.86 14.36
CA MET A 1 46.10 69.71 13.49
C MET A 1 47.00 68.67 14.17
N LYS A 2 47.89 69.01 15.12
CA LYS A 2 48.75 68.01 15.81
C LYS A 2 48.00 66.94 16.65
N ASN A 3 46.81 67.26 17.18
CA ASN A 3 46.06 66.31 18.02
C ASN A 3 45.22 65.29 17.23
N ILE A 4 44.93 65.54 15.94
CA ILE A 4 44.17 64.61 15.08
C ILE A 4 45.10 63.51 14.53
N LEU A 5 46.38 63.83 14.32
CA LEU A 5 47.36 62.87 13.82
C LEU A 5 47.71 61.79 14.87
N LEU A 6 47.75 62.17 16.15
CA LEU A 6 48.03 61.23 17.26
C LEU A 6 46.90 60.19 17.45
N PHE A 7 45.64 60.61 17.22
CA PHE A 7 44.47 59.73 17.34
C PHE A 7 44.41 58.69 16.21
N PHE A 8 44.83 59.05 15.00
CA PHE A 8 44.88 58.12 13.87
C PHE A 8 46.01 57.09 13.98
N THR A 9 47.16 57.44 14.56
CA THR A 9 48.25 56.50 14.83
C THR A 9 47.94 55.52 15.96
N LEU A 10 47.20 55.95 16.99
CA LEU A 10 46.75 55.05 18.07
C LEU A 10 45.63 54.11 17.62
N PHE A 11 44.71 54.58 16.77
CA PHE A 11 43.61 53.74 16.26
C PHE A 11 44.11 52.68 15.27
N SER A 12 45.07 53.01 14.41
CA SER A 12 45.70 52.05 13.49
C SER A 12 46.56 51.01 14.22
N ALA A 13 47.27 51.39 15.29
CA ALA A 13 47.98 50.45 16.16
C ALA A 13 47.02 49.53 16.94
N LEU A 14 45.87 50.04 17.40
CA LEU A 14 44.86 49.23 18.09
C LEU A 14 44.14 48.27 17.13
N VAL A 15 43.88 48.69 15.89
CA VAL A 15 43.27 47.85 14.84
C VAL A 15 44.27 46.79 14.34
N ALA A 16 45.56 47.13 14.19
CA ALA A 16 46.60 46.16 13.85
C ALA A 16 46.88 45.17 15.00
N ALA A 17 46.81 45.61 16.27
CA ALA A 17 46.89 44.71 17.43
C ALA A 17 45.63 43.82 17.57
N ARG A 18 44.46 44.29 17.09
CA ARG A 18 43.22 43.49 17.02
C ARG A 18 43.22 42.51 15.84
N GLN A 19 43.91 42.81 14.75
CA GLN A 19 44.09 41.89 13.61
C GLN A 19 45.20 40.86 13.85
N ASN A 20 46.21 41.19 14.67
CA ASN A 20 47.26 40.25 15.06
C ASN A 20 46.91 39.35 16.27
N SER A 21 45.74 39.53 16.91
CA SER A 21 45.23 38.59 17.92
C SER A 21 44.24 37.55 17.34
N THR A 22 43.90 37.68 16.06
CA THR A 22 43.10 36.69 15.33
C THR A 22 43.93 35.66 14.57
N ASP A 23 45.24 35.87 14.44
CA ASP A 23 46.17 34.80 14.06
C ASP A 23 46.53 33.98 15.31
N LEU A 24 46.25 32.68 15.24
CA LEU A 24 46.63 31.61 16.20
C LEU A 24 45.69 31.29 17.37
N LEU A 25 44.37 31.41 17.22
CA LEU A 25 43.51 30.33 17.75
C LEU A 25 43.66 29.12 16.81
N LYS A 26 44.88 28.57 16.72
CA LYS A 26 45.07 27.18 16.29
C LYS A 26 44.16 26.39 17.20
N THR A 27 43.04 25.91 16.69
CA THR A 27 42.19 24.95 17.37
C THR A 27 43.10 23.82 17.81
N LYS A 28 43.46 23.83 19.10
CA LYS A 28 44.36 22.83 19.65
C LYS A 28 43.62 21.51 19.50
N ASN A 29 44.12 20.68 18.61
CA ASN A 29 43.61 19.35 18.41
C ASN A 29 44.15 18.50 19.57
N TYR A 30 43.24 17.79 20.23
CA TYR A 30 43.57 16.88 21.33
C TYR A 30 43.47 15.45 20.80
N SER A 31 44.56 14.71 20.86
CA SER A 31 44.59 13.27 20.59
C SER A 31 44.42 12.50 21.89
N LEU A 32 43.79 11.33 21.85
CA LEU A 32 43.66 10.46 23.02
C LEU A 32 45.02 10.05 23.61
N THR A 33 46.05 9.91 22.77
CA THR A 33 47.43 9.61 23.19
C THR A 33 48.06 10.74 24.03
N ASP A 34 47.61 11.98 23.89
CA ASP A 34 48.10 13.14 24.68
C ASP A 34 47.78 12.99 26.18
N PHE A 35 46.87 12.07 26.52
CA PHE A 35 46.40 11.82 27.89
C PHE A 35 46.94 10.52 28.48
N GLY A 36 47.95 9.92 27.84
CA GLY A 36 48.63 8.72 28.31
C GLY A 36 47.93 7.41 27.96
N ALA A 37 46.99 7.43 27.01
CA ALA A 37 46.47 6.20 26.42
C ALA A 37 47.58 5.52 25.62
N LYS A 38 47.75 4.22 25.83
CA LYS A 38 48.73 3.40 25.09
C LYS A 38 48.18 2.97 23.75
N GLY A 39 46.89 2.63 23.69
CA GLY A 39 46.21 2.16 22.48
C GLY A 39 46.86 0.92 21.85
N ASP A 40 47.43 0.04 22.68
CA ASP A 40 48.09 -1.21 22.27
C ASP A 40 47.09 -2.39 22.16
N GLY A 41 45.79 -2.14 22.35
CA GLY A 41 44.73 -3.14 22.35
C GLY A 41 44.71 -4.06 23.58
N THR A 42 45.56 -3.87 24.57
CA THR A 42 45.66 -4.72 25.76
C THR A 42 45.53 -3.93 27.05
N SER A 43 46.27 -2.84 27.17
CA SER A 43 46.27 -1.92 28.31
C SER A 43 44.90 -1.25 28.48
N ASP A 44 44.46 -1.08 29.73
CA ASP A 44 43.23 -0.34 30.03
C ASP A 44 43.44 1.18 29.84
N ASP A 45 42.90 1.70 28.74
CA ASP A 45 42.98 3.11 28.33
C ASP A 45 41.82 3.97 28.87
N SER A 46 40.88 3.37 29.61
CA SER A 46 39.67 4.08 30.07
C SER A 46 39.96 5.32 30.94
N SER A 47 40.98 5.27 31.79
CA SER A 47 41.39 6.41 32.63
C SER A 47 41.96 7.56 31.80
N ALA A 48 42.73 7.25 30.76
CA ALA A 48 43.24 8.26 29.82
C ALA A 48 42.09 8.86 29.00
N PHE A 49 41.12 8.02 28.59
CA PHE A 49 39.94 8.47 27.86
C PHE A 49 39.06 9.41 28.69
N LEU A 50 38.80 9.11 29.96
CA LEU A 50 38.05 10.02 30.84
C LEU A 50 38.75 11.38 31.01
N LYS A 51 40.08 11.39 31.21
CA LYS A 51 40.87 12.64 31.27
C LYS A 51 40.81 13.44 29.97
N ALA A 52 40.87 12.74 28.83
CA ALA A 52 40.75 13.35 27.51
C ALA A 52 39.38 14.03 27.37
N LEU A 53 38.30 13.32 27.69
CA LEU A 53 36.93 13.82 27.66
C LEU A 53 36.75 15.04 28.57
N GLU A 54 37.21 14.98 29.82
CA GLU A 54 37.15 16.11 30.77
C GLU A 54 37.86 17.36 30.27
N THR A 55 38.97 17.16 29.55
CA THR A 55 39.75 18.24 28.96
C THR A 55 39.03 18.83 27.76
N VAL A 56 38.64 18.01 26.78
CA VAL A 56 37.97 18.49 25.56
C VAL A 56 36.59 19.07 25.86
N GLY A 57 35.89 18.56 26.88
CA GLY A 57 34.57 19.03 27.29
C GLY A 57 34.53 20.49 27.78
N LYS A 58 35.70 21.05 28.16
CA LYS A 58 35.90 22.45 28.55
C LYS A 58 36.30 23.35 27.38
N THR A 59 36.56 22.77 26.20
CA THR A 59 36.98 23.51 25.00
C THR A 59 35.76 23.86 24.14
N ASN A 60 35.90 24.89 23.29
CA ASN A 60 34.86 25.27 22.35
C ASN A 60 34.65 24.24 21.23
N SER A 61 35.71 23.53 20.80
CA SER A 61 35.61 22.53 19.73
C SER A 61 34.98 21.22 20.19
N LYS A 62 35.13 20.89 21.49
CA LYS A 62 34.71 19.61 22.10
C LYS A 62 35.18 18.37 21.35
N LYS A 63 36.27 18.51 20.59
CA LYS A 63 36.75 17.52 19.63
C LYS A 63 37.89 16.72 20.22
N LEU A 64 37.77 15.40 20.18
CA LEU A 64 38.80 14.45 20.54
C LEU A 64 39.15 13.58 19.32
N ILE A 65 40.43 13.55 18.96
CA ILE A 65 40.95 12.74 17.85
C ILE A 65 41.28 11.34 18.38
N ILE A 66 40.79 10.33 17.66
CA ILE A 66 41.13 8.93 17.85
C ILE A 66 42.11 8.56 16.73
N PRO A 67 43.43 8.57 17.01
CA PRO A 67 44.47 8.49 15.98
C PRO A 67 44.50 7.13 15.26
N ASN A 68 44.94 7.13 14.00
CA ASN A 68 45.13 5.91 13.20
C ASN A 68 46.02 4.88 13.91
N ASP A 69 45.83 3.60 13.60
CA ASP A 69 46.68 2.47 14.03
C ASP A 69 46.67 2.18 15.56
N TYR A 70 45.80 2.85 16.33
CA TYR A 70 45.63 2.59 17.77
C TYR A 70 44.35 1.81 18.09
N ILE A 71 44.45 0.92 19.06
CA ILE A 71 43.35 0.11 19.59
C ILE A 71 43.18 0.42 21.08
N PHE A 72 42.14 1.16 21.43
CA PHE A 72 41.92 1.59 22.81
C PHE A 72 41.02 0.61 23.56
N ASN A 73 41.59 -0.18 24.46
CA ASN A 73 40.84 -1.12 25.29
C ASN A 73 40.28 -0.40 26.52
N LEU A 74 38.96 -0.45 26.71
CA LEU A 74 38.28 0.27 27.80
C LEU A 74 38.02 -0.60 29.03
N GLY A 75 38.54 -1.84 29.05
CA GLY A 75 38.49 -2.71 30.24
C GLY A 75 37.06 -3.02 30.72
N ASN A 76 36.11 -3.12 29.79
CA ASN A 76 34.67 -3.27 30.04
C ASN A 76 34.02 -2.13 30.85
N LYS A 77 34.66 -0.96 30.92
CA LYS A 77 34.10 0.18 31.66
C LYS A 77 32.99 0.89 30.89
N THR A 78 32.07 1.46 31.66
CA THR A 78 31.04 2.37 31.16
C THR A 78 31.57 3.79 31.18
N ILE A 79 31.56 4.44 30.02
CA ILE A 79 31.91 5.84 29.84
C ILE A 79 30.63 6.63 29.59
N ASP A 80 30.29 7.50 30.55
CA ASP A 80 29.10 8.31 30.52
C ASP A 80 29.45 9.75 30.16
N PHE A 81 29.10 10.15 28.93
CA PHE A 81 29.39 11.49 28.42
C PHE A 81 28.59 12.57 29.14
N ALA A 82 27.45 12.22 29.77
CA ALA A 82 26.67 13.17 30.55
C ALA A 82 27.40 13.66 31.80
N LYS A 83 28.33 12.87 32.34
CA LYS A 83 29.17 13.28 33.48
C LYS A 83 30.26 14.28 33.12
N VAL A 84 30.48 14.51 31.83
CA VAL A 84 31.57 15.35 31.33
C VAL A 84 31.05 16.60 30.64
N SER A 85 30.41 16.46 29.47
CA SER A 85 29.90 17.58 28.67
C SER A 85 29.00 17.05 27.56
N SER A 86 27.96 17.81 27.19
CA SER A 86 27.15 17.48 26.01
C SER A 86 27.86 17.90 24.72
N GLY A 87 27.62 17.18 23.62
CA GLY A 87 28.12 17.60 22.30
C GLY A 87 29.60 17.29 22.05
N ILE A 88 30.19 16.32 22.75
CA ILE A 88 31.55 15.84 22.44
C ILE A 88 31.58 15.26 21.03
N ILE A 89 32.65 15.54 20.28
CA ILE A 89 32.92 15.00 18.96
C ILE A 89 34.07 14.00 19.05
N LEU A 90 33.79 12.74 18.75
CA LEU A 90 34.81 11.70 18.53
C LEU A 90 35.17 11.70 17.05
N ASP A 91 36.37 12.17 16.70
CA ASP A 91 36.88 12.23 15.32
C ASP A 91 37.88 11.09 15.09
N PHE A 92 37.44 10.05 14.38
CA PHE A 92 38.21 8.85 14.13
C PHE A 92 39.07 9.02 12.89
N ASP A 93 40.38 8.86 13.07
CA ASP A 93 41.40 8.93 12.01
C ASP A 93 41.93 7.53 11.64
N GLY A 94 41.21 6.47 12.05
CA GLY A 94 41.56 5.06 11.76
C GLY A 94 41.78 4.17 12.99
N GLY A 95 41.89 4.76 14.19
CA GLY A 95 41.90 4.00 15.45
C GLY A 95 40.50 3.55 15.86
N TYR A 96 40.42 2.66 16.85
CA TYR A 96 39.13 2.15 17.33
C TYR A 96 39.10 1.84 18.83
N PHE A 97 37.89 1.78 19.38
CA PHE A 97 37.67 1.40 20.79
C PHE A 97 37.24 -0.05 20.90
N LYS A 98 37.65 -0.72 21.98
CA LYS A 98 37.12 -2.03 22.33
C LYS A 98 36.77 -2.25 23.79
N ASN A 99 35.88 -3.22 24.04
CA ASN A 99 35.47 -3.71 25.35
C ASN A 99 34.97 -2.60 26.28
N GLY A 100 33.79 -2.05 26.01
CA GLY A 100 33.26 -0.92 26.78
C GLY A 100 31.80 -0.62 26.51
N THR A 101 31.25 0.32 27.26
CA THR A 101 29.89 0.84 27.05
C THR A 101 29.93 2.36 27.01
N PHE A 102 29.33 2.97 26.00
CA PHE A 102 29.21 4.42 25.89
C PHE A 102 27.76 4.86 26.09
N ILE A 103 27.57 5.81 27.02
CA ILE A 103 26.30 6.50 27.22
C ILE A 103 26.44 7.91 26.65
N GLY A 104 25.92 8.12 25.43
CA GLY A 104 26.06 9.36 24.68
C GLY A 104 25.21 10.50 25.24
N ASN A 105 25.73 11.73 25.13
CA ASN A 105 25.02 12.97 25.50
C ASN A 105 25.15 14.00 24.38
N LYS A 106 24.29 13.87 23.38
CA LYS A 106 24.40 14.56 22.09
C LYS A 106 25.78 14.35 21.46
N THR A 107 26.39 13.19 21.69
CA THR A 107 27.75 12.89 21.26
C THR A 107 27.79 12.70 19.74
N LYS A 108 28.73 13.33 19.06
CA LYS A 108 28.89 13.22 17.61
C LYS A 108 30.02 12.25 17.28
N ILE A 109 29.76 11.31 16.37
CA ILE A 109 30.77 10.43 15.78
C ILE A 109 31.09 10.98 14.40
N LYS A 110 32.37 11.29 14.17
CA LYS A 110 32.92 11.62 12.86
C LYS A 110 33.87 10.50 12.47
N ALA A 111 33.42 9.66 11.57
CA ALA A 111 34.17 8.53 11.05
C ALA A 111 33.72 8.23 9.63
N GLU A 112 34.67 7.81 8.80
CA GLU A 112 34.39 7.17 7.51
C GLU A 112 33.76 5.77 7.73
N ARG A 113 33.56 5.02 6.64
CA ARG A 113 33.17 3.60 6.68
C ARG A 113 34.36 2.70 7.05
N ILE A 114 34.86 2.88 8.27
CA ILE A 114 35.97 2.12 8.86
C ILE A 114 35.55 1.52 10.20
N LYS A 115 36.28 0.51 10.67
CA LYS A 115 36.05 -0.06 12.00
C LYS A 115 36.45 0.95 13.06
N ILE A 116 35.51 1.29 13.95
CA ILE A 116 35.73 2.19 15.10
C ILE A 116 35.32 1.57 16.44
N PHE A 117 34.65 0.41 16.41
CA PHE A 117 34.15 -0.31 17.56
C PHE A 117 34.41 -1.81 17.47
N GLU A 118 34.70 -2.41 18.63
CA GLU A 118 34.74 -3.87 18.85
C GLU A 118 34.25 -4.16 20.27
N ASN A 119 33.15 -4.90 20.45
CA ASN A 119 32.54 -5.09 21.78
C ASN A 119 32.22 -3.77 22.52
N ILE A 120 31.78 -2.75 21.78
CA ILE A 120 31.27 -1.50 22.33
C ILE A 120 29.74 -1.50 22.30
N LYS A 121 29.12 -1.27 23.45
CA LYS A 121 27.67 -1.06 23.57
C LYS A 121 27.35 0.43 23.57
N LEU A 122 26.34 0.86 22.82
CA LEU A 122 25.91 2.25 22.76
C LEU A 122 24.55 2.43 23.41
N SER A 123 24.37 3.51 24.18
CA SER A 123 23.08 3.97 24.70
C SER A 123 23.06 5.49 24.85
N GLY A 124 21.90 6.10 25.13
CA GLY A 124 21.79 7.55 25.20
C GLY A 124 21.66 8.20 23.81
N THR A 125 22.26 9.38 23.62
CA THR A 125 22.07 10.17 22.39
C THR A 125 23.36 10.35 21.61
N PHE A 126 23.35 9.87 20.36
CA PHE A 126 24.44 9.98 19.41
C PHE A 126 23.98 10.60 18.08
N PHE A 127 24.91 11.22 17.37
CA PHE A 127 24.73 11.74 16.02
C PHE A 127 25.91 11.33 15.14
N SER A 128 25.66 10.99 13.89
CA SER A 128 26.72 10.85 12.88
C SER A 128 27.03 12.23 12.26
N SER A 129 28.27 12.44 11.83
CA SER A 129 28.62 13.63 11.03
C SER A 129 28.04 13.65 9.62
N THR A 130 27.52 12.51 9.17
CA THR A 130 26.97 12.30 7.83
C THR A 130 25.49 11.93 7.87
N ASP A 131 24.85 12.12 9.03
CA ASP A 131 23.48 11.70 9.36
C ASP A 131 23.23 10.19 9.38
N PHE A 132 24.14 9.36 8.85
CA PHE A 132 24.04 7.89 8.87
C PHE A 132 25.08 7.24 9.78
N ALA A 133 24.67 6.18 10.48
CA ALA A 133 25.59 5.21 11.06
C ALA A 133 25.89 4.08 10.05
N TYR A 134 27.00 3.37 10.30
CA TYR A 134 27.54 2.39 9.36
C TYR A 134 27.85 1.07 10.08
N PRO A 135 27.36 -0.11 9.62
CA PRO A 135 27.76 -1.39 10.21
C PRO A 135 29.27 -1.65 10.10
N GLU A 136 29.96 -1.01 9.15
CA GLU A 136 31.42 -0.97 9.03
C GLU A 136 32.10 -0.47 10.31
N TRP A 137 31.40 0.36 11.12
CA TRP A 137 31.90 0.78 12.43
C TRP A 137 32.17 -0.38 13.38
N TYR A 138 31.48 -1.50 13.22
CA TYR A 138 31.71 -2.75 13.96
C TYR A 138 32.57 -3.76 13.19
N GLY A 139 33.16 -3.35 12.06
CA GLY A 139 33.99 -4.21 11.21
C GLY A 139 33.21 -5.08 10.24
N ILE A 140 31.91 -4.84 10.03
CA ILE A 140 31.14 -5.53 8.99
C ILE A 140 31.37 -4.82 7.65
N PHE A 141 32.30 -5.36 6.85
CA PHE A 141 32.61 -4.81 5.54
C PHE A 141 31.85 -5.56 4.42
N PRO A 142 31.55 -4.88 3.31
CA PRO A 142 30.92 -5.52 2.17
C PRO A 142 31.82 -6.62 1.58
N ASN A 143 31.19 -7.71 1.15
CA ASN A 143 31.79 -8.94 0.61
C ASN A 143 32.61 -9.75 1.64
N ASP A 144 32.55 -9.38 2.91
CA ASP A 144 33.00 -10.20 4.03
C ASP A 144 31.80 -10.94 4.63
N ASN A 145 31.84 -12.27 4.62
CA ASN A 145 30.79 -13.13 5.15
C ASN A 145 31.16 -13.79 6.49
N THR A 146 32.25 -13.35 7.13
CA THR A 146 32.71 -13.87 8.42
C THR A 146 31.85 -13.36 9.58
N LEU A 147 31.27 -12.18 9.43
CA LEU A 147 30.44 -11.53 10.43
C LEU A 147 29.02 -11.28 9.89
N ASP A 148 28.02 -11.38 10.76
CA ASP A 148 26.62 -11.19 10.38
C ASP A 148 26.25 -9.70 10.46
N VAL A 149 25.81 -9.11 9.35
CA VAL A 149 25.44 -7.69 9.33
C VAL A 149 24.30 -7.36 10.29
N VAL A 150 23.37 -8.29 10.54
CA VAL A 150 22.24 -8.05 11.45
C VAL A 150 22.72 -7.83 12.89
N ASP A 151 23.85 -8.42 13.29
CA ASP A 151 24.42 -8.18 14.62
C ASP A 151 24.87 -6.73 14.77
N ALA A 152 25.55 -6.16 13.77
CA ALA A 152 25.95 -4.75 13.82
C ALA A 152 24.74 -3.80 13.74
N LEU A 153 23.74 -4.11 12.92
CA LEU A 153 22.51 -3.32 12.86
C LEU A 153 21.83 -3.25 14.23
N LYS A 154 21.73 -4.39 14.94
CA LYS A 154 21.17 -4.45 16.30
C LYS A 154 22.00 -3.69 17.35
N GLN A 155 23.31 -3.53 17.15
CA GLN A 155 24.15 -2.70 18.03
C GLN A 155 23.94 -1.20 17.79
N LEU A 156 23.58 -0.80 16.56
CA LEU A 156 23.38 0.60 16.17
C LEU A 156 21.95 1.11 16.46
N ASP A 157 20.93 0.27 16.26
CA ASP A 157 19.50 0.59 16.43
C ASP A 157 19.09 1.26 17.75
N PRO A 158 19.73 0.98 18.91
CA PRO A 158 19.36 1.62 20.17
C PRO A 158 19.60 3.14 20.16
N VAL A 159 20.49 3.62 19.30
CA VAL A 159 20.95 5.02 19.31
C VAL A 159 20.85 5.73 17.95
N PHE A 160 20.84 4.99 16.85
CA PHE A 160 20.71 5.53 15.49
C PHE A 160 19.41 5.06 14.85
N PHE A 161 18.70 6.01 14.21
CA PHE A 161 17.55 5.71 13.37
C PHE A 161 17.97 5.39 11.94
N ASP A 162 18.89 6.21 11.40
CA ASP A 162 19.35 6.17 10.02
C ASP A 162 20.67 5.38 9.93
N ILE A 163 20.60 4.20 9.30
CA ILE A 163 21.76 3.34 9.05
C ILE A 163 21.95 3.18 7.54
N SER A 164 23.20 3.28 7.08
CA SER A 164 23.53 3.14 5.68
C SER A 164 24.52 2.01 5.38
N LEU A 165 24.21 1.21 4.36
CA LEU A 165 25.12 0.21 3.80
C LEU A 165 25.95 0.81 2.67
N GLY A 166 27.22 0.42 2.60
CA GLY A 166 28.14 0.77 1.53
C GLY A 166 27.87 -0.02 0.26
N ALA A 167 28.76 0.10 -0.72
CA ALA A 167 28.67 -0.68 -1.95
C ALA A 167 29.25 -2.09 -1.74
N GLY A 168 28.51 -3.11 -2.17
CA GLY A 168 28.85 -4.53 -2.12
C GLY A 168 27.82 -5.35 -1.33
N ASP A 169 28.24 -6.55 -0.92
CA ASP A 169 27.36 -7.56 -0.36
C ASP A 169 27.48 -7.66 1.15
N TYR A 170 26.38 -7.43 1.87
CA TYR A 170 26.32 -7.63 3.31
C TYR A 170 25.57 -8.92 3.59
N HIS A 171 26.22 -9.85 4.28
CA HIS A 171 25.69 -11.19 4.50
C HIS A 171 25.05 -11.31 5.89
N THR A 172 23.94 -12.04 5.96
CA THR A 172 23.31 -12.48 7.20
C THR A 172 22.84 -13.92 7.09
N LYS A 173 22.96 -14.68 8.17
CA LYS A 173 22.34 -16.01 8.36
C LYS A 173 21.14 -15.94 9.30
N ILE A 174 20.96 -14.79 9.97
CA ILE A 174 19.90 -14.56 10.95
C ILE A 174 18.65 -14.02 10.25
N GLY A 175 18.79 -12.98 9.42
CA GLY A 175 17.65 -12.30 8.81
C GLY A 175 16.72 -11.66 9.84
N GLU A 176 15.43 -11.64 9.55
CA GLU A 176 14.33 -11.20 10.43
C GLU A 176 14.58 -9.84 11.12
N TYR A 177 15.23 -8.92 10.41
CA TYR A 177 15.62 -7.64 10.96
C TYR A 177 14.50 -6.60 10.86
N GLN A 178 14.11 -6.02 12.00
CA GLN A 178 13.09 -4.98 12.06
C GLN A 178 13.70 -3.61 11.75
N VAL A 179 13.47 -3.10 10.55
CA VAL A 179 14.06 -1.88 10.01
C VAL A 179 13.41 -0.64 10.60
N LYS A 180 14.23 0.31 11.06
CA LYS A 180 13.89 1.72 11.27
C LYS A 180 14.14 2.53 10.00
N GLY A 181 15.36 3.02 9.79
CA GLY A 181 15.82 3.64 8.55
C GLY A 181 17.01 2.90 7.97
N LEU A 182 16.84 2.24 6.83
CA LEU A 182 17.93 1.52 6.13
C LEU A 182 18.11 2.04 4.70
N LYS A 183 19.33 2.48 4.39
CA LYS A 183 19.66 3.05 3.08
C LYS A 183 20.93 2.43 2.47
N GLY A 184 20.84 1.91 1.25
CA GLY A 184 22.03 1.58 0.45
C GLY A 184 22.55 2.78 -0.36
N VAL A 185 23.65 2.56 -1.08
CA VAL A 185 24.20 3.55 -2.03
C VAL A 185 23.31 3.67 -3.26
N SER A 186 22.79 2.55 -3.75
CA SER A 186 21.82 2.45 -4.85
C SER A 186 21.32 1.01 -4.95
N MET A 187 20.16 0.81 -5.58
CA MET A 187 19.64 -0.53 -5.86
C MET A 187 20.60 -1.45 -6.63
N ALA A 188 21.58 -0.90 -7.35
CA ALA A 188 22.56 -1.68 -8.11
C ALA A 188 23.85 -1.97 -7.34
N LYS A 189 24.15 -1.23 -6.27
CA LYS A 189 25.45 -1.25 -5.61
C LYS A 189 25.43 -1.82 -4.20
N SER A 190 24.32 -1.76 -3.49
CA SER A 190 24.23 -2.27 -2.11
C SER A 190 23.30 -3.46 -2.05
N ARG A 191 23.79 -4.59 -1.54
CA ARG A 191 23.01 -5.82 -1.38
C ARG A 191 23.01 -6.29 0.07
N LEU A 192 21.84 -6.62 0.60
CA LEU A 192 21.67 -7.36 1.85
C LEU A 192 21.22 -8.78 1.51
N ILE A 193 22.03 -9.77 1.88
CA ILE A 193 21.89 -11.16 1.46
C ILE A 193 21.60 -12.04 2.69
N LEU A 194 20.41 -12.63 2.74
CA LEU A 194 20.08 -13.71 3.66
C LEU A 194 20.50 -15.06 3.08
N GLU A 195 21.51 -15.67 3.69
CA GLU A 195 21.93 -17.04 3.43
C GLU A 195 21.24 -17.98 4.41
N THR A 196 20.20 -18.69 3.97
CA THR A 196 19.38 -19.51 4.87
C THR A 196 19.00 -20.85 4.25
N ASP A 197 18.87 -21.87 5.09
CA ASP A 197 18.25 -23.14 4.72
C ASP A 197 16.80 -23.25 5.26
N LYS A 198 16.32 -22.19 5.93
CA LYS A 198 15.00 -22.12 6.54
C LYS A 198 13.95 -21.64 5.55
N SER A 199 12.83 -22.35 5.55
CA SER A 199 11.57 -21.91 4.94
C SER A 199 10.74 -21.11 5.95
N ASN A 200 9.76 -20.35 5.47
CA ASN A 200 8.85 -19.52 6.27
C ASN A 200 9.54 -18.40 7.08
N THR A 201 10.70 -17.91 6.64
CA THR A 201 11.39 -16.77 7.27
C THR A 201 11.21 -15.49 6.45
N PHE A 202 11.80 -14.39 6.91
CA PHE A 202 11.85 -13.13 6.18
C PHE A 202 13.19 -12.43 6.35
N LEU A 203 13.57 -11.59 5.39
CA LEU A 203 14.83 -10.85 5.50
C LEU A 203 14.67 -9.60 6.38
N VAL A 204 13.69 -8.76 6.09
CA VAL A 204 13.41 -7.55 6.87
C VAL A 204 11.92 -7.34 7.12
N SER A 205 11.59 -6.62 8.18
CA SER A 205 10.24 -6.14 8.47
C SER A 205 10.22 -4.67 8.86
N MET A 206 9.08 -4.00 8.72
CA MET A 206 8.82 -2.67 9.26
C MET A 206 7.58 -2.73 10.16
N GLY A 207 7.67 -2.19 11.38
CA GLY A 207 6.60 -2.32 12.37
C GLY A 207 6.42 -3.74 12.92
N LYS A 208 5.37 -3.94 13.71
CA LYS A 208 5.08 -5.24 14.34
C LYS A 208 4.39 -6.18 13.36
N VAL A 209 5.03 -7.30 13.01
CA VAL A 209 4.44 -8.35 12.17
C VAL A 209 3.21 -8.95 12.85
N GLY A 210 2.11 -9.10 12.12
CA GLY A 210 0.80 -9.51 12.60
C GLY A 210 0.15 -8.51 13.58
N GLY A 211 0.74 -7.33 13.75
CA GLY A 211 0.25 -6.31 14.67
C GLY A 211 -1.07 -5.70 14.21
N ILE A 212 -1.84 -5.22 15.17
CA ILE A 212 -3.08 -4.47 14.93
C ILE A 212 -2.87 -2.96 15.15
N LEU A 213 -3.89 -2.15 14.96
CA LEU A 213 -3.86 -0.68 15.14
C LEU A 213 -3.15 -0.22 16.44
N LYS A 214 -3.38 -0.89 17.56
CA LYS A 214 -2.76 -0.54 18.87
C LYS A 214 -1.23 -0.73 18.89
N ASP A 215 -0.72 -1.59 18.02
CA ASP A 215 0.69 -1.95 17.92
C ASP A 215 1.43 -1.08 16.89
N ARG A 216 0.72 -0.19 16.20
CA ARG A 216 1.27 0.63 15.12
C ARG A 216 2.33 1.60 15.66
N THR A 217 3.54 1.51 15.09
CA THR A 217 4.59 2.51 15.31
C THR A 217 4.34 3.73 14.45
N TYR A 218 4.64 4.92 14.97
CA TYR A 218 4.47 6.20 14.26
C TYR A 218 5.79 6.79 13.77
N ASP A 219 6.83 5.97 13.77
CA ASP A 219 8.13 6.29 13.21
C ASP A 219 8.05 6.27 11.68
N TYR A 220 8.86 7.10 11.03
CA TYR A 220 8.96 7.13 9.57
C TYR A 220 9.90 6.04 9.07
N ASN A 221 9.48 4.78 9.19
CA ASN A 221 10.29 3.64 8.78
C ASN A 221 10.56 3.67 7.27
N TYR A 222 11.79 3.38 6.84
CA TYR A 222 12.10 3.32 5.42
C TYR A 222 13.16 2.29 5.05
N ILE A 223 13.05 1.78 3.82
CA ILE A 223 14.08 1.01 3.11
C ILE A 223 14.31 1.70 1.76
N LYS A 224 15.56 2.12 1.49
CA LYS A 224 15.89 2.86 0.27
C LYS A 224 17.15 2.37 -0.41
N ASP A 225 17.16 2.48 -1.74
CA ASP A 225 18.38 2.42 -2.56
C ASP A 225 19.19 1.14 -2.33
N ILE A 226 18.52 -0.01 -2.24
CA ILE A 226 19.13 -1.29 -1.83
C ILE A 226 18.49 -2.47 -2.57
N THR A 227 19.28 -3.51 -2.81
CA THR A 227 18.79 -4.83 -3.22
C THR A 227 18.78 -5.78 -2.04
N LEU A 228 17.67 -6.49 -1.87
CA LEU A 228 17.43 -7.50 -0.86
C LEU A 228 17.44 -8.87 -1.54
N VAL A 229 18.25 -9.80 -1.05
CA VAL A 229 18.41 -11.13 -1.65
C VAL A 229 18.21 -12.20 -0.60
N ILE A 230 17.43 -13.22 -0.92
CA ILE A 230 17.38 -14.46 -0.14
C ILE A 230 18.01 -15.54 -1.01
N ILE A 231 18.97 -16.28 -0.47
CA ILE A 231 19.62 -17.39 -1.15
C ILE A 231 19.64 -18.63 -0.27
N ASN A 232 19.61 -19.81 -0.90
CA ASN A 232 19.79 -21.07 -0.19
C ASN A 232 21.26 -21.50 -0.16
N SER A 233 21.80 -21.71 1.04
CA SER A 233 23.14 -22.26 1.26
C SER A 233 23.28 -23.75 0.84
N ASN A 234 22.18 -24.51 0.82
CA ASN A 234 22.16 -25.98 0.72
C ASN A 234 21.46 -26.53 -0.55
N LYS A 235 21.11 -25.68 -1.53
CA LYS A 235 20.41 -26.08 -2.78
C LYS A 235 19.09 -26.87 -2.58
N LYS A 236 18.52 -26.84 -1.38
CA LYS A 236 17.17 -27.37 -1.12
C LYS A 236 16.13 -26.36 -1.63
N ARG A 237 14.88 -26.78 -1.76
CA ARG A 237 13.83 -25.83 -2.13
C ARG A 237 13.38 -25.03 -0.90
N LEU A 238 13.45 -23.70 -0.95
CA LEU A 238 12.94 -22.82 0.10
C LEU A 238 11.52 -22.37 -0.23
N ARG A 239 10.65 -22.33 0.78
CA ARG A 239 9.21 -22.05 0.63
C ARG A 239 8.74 -21.02 1.63
N GLY A 240 7.75 -20.23 1.25
CA GLY A 240 7.07 -19.31 2.16
C GLY A 240 7.95 -18.17 2.68
N ASN A 241 9.09 -17.87 2.05
CA ASN A 241 10.00 -16.82 2.49
C ASN A 241 9.55 -15.45 1.97
N ARG A 242 9.80 -14.40 2.76
CA ARG A 242 9.43 -13.02 2.43
C ARG A 242 10.64 -12.12 2.35
N GLY A 243 10.73 -11.29 1.32
CA GLY A 243 11.76 -10.25 1.27
C GLY A 243 11.51 -9.20 2.34
N ILE A 244 10.34 -8.57 2.27
CA ILE A 244 9.91 -7.50 3.17
C ILE A 244 8.55 -7.86 3.77
N ILE A 245 8.40 -7.68 5.08
CA ILE A 245 7.08 -7.65 5.74
C ILE A 245 6.76 -6.23 6.20
N VAL A 246 5.66 -5.68 5.73
CA VAL A 246 5.05 -4.46 6.27
C VAL A 246 4.05 -4.89 7.35
N GLY A 247 4.41 -4.70 8.61
CA GLY A 247 3.57 -4.98 9.78
C GLY A 247 2.69 -3.80 10.17
N ALA A 248 2.34 -3.70 11.45
CA ALA A 248 1.65 -2.52 11.98
C ALA A 248 2.64 -1.34 12.09
N VAL A 249 2.62 -0.46 11.08
CA VAL A 249 3.45 0.75 10.99
C VAL A 249 2.72 1.85 10.24
N HIS A 250 2.95 3.10 10.64
CA HIS A 250 2.43 4.29 9.98
C HIS A 250 3.50 4.91 9.07
N LYS A 251 3.11 5.28 7.84
CA LYS A 251 3.98 5.94 6.85
C LYS A 251 5.27 5.17 6.47
N PRO A 252 5.26 3.83 6.31
CA PRO A 252 6.45 3.14 5.83
C PRO A 252 6.75 3.55 4.37
N LEU A 253 8.04 3.68 4.06
CA LEU A 253 8.53 4.03 2.71
C LEU A 253 9.47 2.95 2.15
N ILE A 254 9.11 2.38 1.00
CA ILE A 254 9.98 1.51 0.20
C ILE A 254 10.31 2.26 -1.10
N GLN A 255 11.57 2.60 -1.33
CA GLN A 255 11.95 3.41 -2.49
C GLN A 255 13.23 2.91 -3.17
N ASN A 256 13.19 2.69 -4.48
CA ASN A 256 14.33 2.18 -5.25
C ASN A 256 14.85 0.86 -4.66
N VAL A 257 13.98 -0.13 -4.54
CA VAL A 257 14.30 -1.41 -3.90
C VAL A 257 14.12 -2.55 -4.88
N LYS A 258 15.04 -3.53 -4.84
CA LYS A 258 14.84 -4.84 -5.48
C LYS A 258 14.75 -5.92 -4.43
N VAL A 259 13.87 -6.90 -4.64
CA VAL A 259 13.78 -8.12 -3.84
C VAL A 259 13.98 -9.32 -4.74
N PHE A 260 15.03 -10.11 -4.49
CA PHE A 260 15.37 -11.29 -5.28
C PHE A 260 15.26 -12.57 -4.45
N GLN A 261 14.51 -13.53 -4.98
CA GLN A 261 14.51 -14.92 -4.54
C GLN A 261 14.86 -15.81 -5.73
N LEU A 262 16.01 -16.49 -5.68
CA LEU A 262 16.62 -17.17 -6.83
C LEU A 262 15.71 -18.24 -7.46
N SER A 263 15.62 -18.21 -8.80
CA SER A 263 14.70 -19.02 -9.62
C SER A 263 14.79 -20.52 -9.39
N ASP A 264 16.01 -21.04 -9.26
CA ASP A 264 16.26 -22.47 -9.38
C ASP A 264 15.77 -23.28 -8.17
N TYR A 265 15.65 -22.61 -7.02
CA TYR A 265 15.36 -23.29 -5.75
C TYR A 265 14.29 -22.59 -4.90
N GLN A 266 13.74 -21.47 -5.35
CA GLN A 266 12.75 -20.72 -4.57
C GLN A 266 11.45 -20.56 -5.32
N LEU A 267 11.48 -20.30 -6.62
CA LEU A 267 10.22 -20.10 -7.35
C LEU A 267 9.43 -21.40 -7.49
N PHE A 268 8.12 -21.24 -7.64
CA PHE A 268 7.15 -22.26 -7.95
C PHE A 268 7.51 -23.00 -9.23
N ASN A 269 6.97 -24.21 -9.34
CA ASN A 269 7.07 -25.02 -10.53
C ASN A 269 5.66 -25.38 -10.99
N LYS A 270 5.58 -26.04 -12.15
CA LYS A 270 4.31 -26.46 -12.74
C LYS A 270 3.39 -27.18 -11.75
N LYS A 271 3.92 -28.16 -11.03
CA LYS A 271 3.18 -28.96 -10.05
C LYS A 271 2.59 -28.12 -8.93
N ASP A 272 3.31 -27.10 -8.46
CA ASP A 272 2.80 -26.20 -7.41
C ASP A 272 1.58 -25.41 -7.89
N LEU A 273 1.58 -24.92 -9.14
CA LEU A 273 0.43 -24.22 -9.72
C LEU A 273 -0.75 -25.16 -10.00
N GLU A 274 -0.48 -26.38 -10.48
CA GLU A 274 -1.51 -27.40 -10.65
C GLU A 274 -2.18 -27.74 -9.31
N GLU A 275 -1.39 -27.89 -8.24
CA GLU A 275 -1.91 -28.11 -6.88
C GLU A 275 -2.64 -26.89 -6.32
N PHE A 276 -2.21 -25.66 -6.67
CA PHE A 276 -2.93 -24.43 -6.33
C PHE A 276 -4.33 -24.45 -6.96
N ILE A 277 -4.43 -24.73 -8.26
CA ILE A 277 -5.71 -24.74 -8.98
C ILE A 277 -6.68 -25.79 -8.44
N LEU A 278 -6.18 -26.94 -7.98
CA LEU A 278 -7.03 -28.00 -7.44
C LEU A 278 -7.61 -27.67 -6.06
N ASN A 279 -6.82 -27.02 -5.20
CA ASN A 279 -7.12 -26.96 -3.76
C ASN A 279 -7.08 -25.55 -3.14
N ASN A 280 -6.72 -24.51 -3.89
CA ASN A 280 -6.51 -23.12 -3.44
C ASN A 280 -5.60 -22.95 -2.19
N ASN A 281 -4.76 -23.95 -1.85
CA ASN A 281 -4.06 -24.02 -0.56
C ASN A 281 -2.52 -24.00 -0.69
N LYS A 282 -2.00 -23.37 -1.75
CA LYS A 282 -0.55 -23.29 -2.01
C LYS A 282 0.10 -21.95 -1.73
N LEU A 283 -0.68 -20.92 -1.42
CA LEU A 283 -0.13 -19.61 -1.09
C LEU A 283 0.89 -19.64 0.07
N LYS A 284 0.71 -20.52 1.07
CA LYS A 284 1.65 -20.65 2.20
C LYS A 284 3.06 -21.09 1.78
N ASP A 285 3.17 -21.80 0.66
CA ASP A 285 4.45 -22.27 0.13
C ASP A 285 5.10 -21.21 -0.77
N ALA A 286 4.33 -20.21 -1.22
CA ALA A 286 4.75 -19.17 -2.15
C ALA A 286 5.76 -18.24 -1.50
N ASN A 287 6.83 -17.97 -2.22
CA ASN A 287 7.81 -16.98 -1.84
C ASN A 287 7.32 -15.57 -2.25
N ILE A 288 7.40 -14.63 -1.32
CA ILE A 288 6.76 -13.31 -1.42
C ILE A 288 7.81 -12.21 -1.49
N GLY A 289 7.64 -11.24 -2.40
CA GLY A 289 8.48 -10.05 -2.48
C GLY A 289 8.23 -9.14 -1.27
N VAL A 290 7.02 -8.61 -1.19
CA VAL A 290 6.52 -7.75 -0.10
C VAL A 290 5.21 -8.30 0.44
N GLU A 291 5.10 -8.49 1.75
CA GLU A 291 3.87 -8.91 2.42
C GLU A 291 3.35 -7.81 3.36
N PHE A 292 2.10 -7.38 3.17
CA PHE A 292 1.35 -6.59 4.15
C PHE A 292 0.71 -7.53 5.17
N ASN A 293 1.33 -7.64 6.34
CA ASN A 293 0.92 -8.52 7.43
C ASN A 293 0.89 -7.75 8.74
N GLY A 294 0.00 -6.77 8.82
CA GLY A 294 -0.33 -5.98 10.00
C GLY A 294 -1.10 -4.73 9.59
N ASP A 295 -1.72 -4.04 10.54
CA ASP A 295 -2.55 -2.86 10.28
C ASP A 295 -1.70 -1.63 9.90
N SER A 296 -1.08 -1.63 8.72
CA SER A 296 -0.30 -0.51 8.18
C SER A 296 -1.18 0.61 7.66
N GLU A 297 -0.63 1.83 7.65
CA GLU A 297 -1.32 3.01 7.13
C GLU A 297 -0.36 3.96 6.39
N VAL A 298 -0.85 4.64 5.35
CA VAL A 298 -0.12 5.66 4.58
C VAL A 298 1.19 5.11 3.98
N THR A 299 1.14 3.87 3.52
CA THR A 299 2.31 3.20 2.93
C THR A 299 2.62 3.77 1.56
N SER A 300 3.88 4.07 1.31
CA SER A 300 4.36 4.53 0.00
C SER A 300 5.43 3.59 -0.56
N ILE A 301 5.23 3.13 -1.79
CA ILE A 301 6.17 2.28 -2.52
C ILE A 301 6.50 2.96 -3.86
N TYR A 302 7.78 3.16 -4.14
CA TYR A 302 8.26 3.77 -5.39
C TYR A 302 9.39 2.94 -5.98
N ASN A 303 9.29 2.61 -7.27
CA ASN A 303 10.35 1.92 -8.02
C ASN A 303 10.78 0.61 -7.32
N LEU A 304 9.82 -0.30 -7.19
CA LEU A 304 9.98 -1.61 -6.58
C LEU A 304 10.10 -2.67 -7.67
N PHE A 305 11.16 -3.47 -7.62
CA PHE A 305 11.29 -4.69 -8.42
C PHE A 305 11.27 -5.92 -7.52
N THR A 306 10.50 -6.94 -7.90
CA THR A 306 10.44 -8.22 -7.19
C THR A 306 10.69 -9.38 -8.15
N LEU A 307 11.39 -10.40 -7.66
CA LEU A 307 11.53 -11.70 -8.31
C LEU A 307 11.13 -12.78 -7.30
N SER A 308 9.84 -13.13 -7.32
CA SER A 308 9.17 -13.98 -6.33
C SER A 308 7.85 -14.56 -6.86
N ASP A 309 7.34 -15.63 -6.25
CA ASP A 309 6.08 -16.28 -6.68
C ASP A 309 4.89 -15.33 -6.60
N VAL A 310 4.87 -14.53 -5.54
CA VAL A 310 3.97 -13.38 -5.40
C VAL A 310 4.81 -12.14 -5.20
N GLY A 311 4.62 -11.11 -6.01
CA GLY A 311 5.39 -9.87 -5.85
C GLY A 311 4.93 -9.06 -4.63
N ILE A 312 3.63 -8.74 -4.54
CA ILE A 312 2.99 -8.09 -3.38
C ILE A 312 1.82 -8.94 -2.87
N LEU A 313 1.82 -9.27 -1.58
CA LEU A 313 0.76 -10.01 -0.90
C LEU A 313 0.11 -9.12 0.18
N PHE A 314 -1.21 -8.98 0.14
CA PHE A 314 -2.00 -8.43 1.23
C PHE A 314 -2.58 -9.58 2.06
N SER A 315 -2.01 -9.78 3.25
CA SER A 315 -2.41 -10.82 4.21
C SER A 315 -3.34 -10.30 5.30
N LYS A 316 -3.27 -9.00 5.62
CA LYS A 316 -4.08 -8.31 6.63
C LYS A 316 -4.54 -6.95 6.13
N PHE A 317 -5.47 -6.34 6.87
CA PHE A 317 -5.99 -5.01 6.59
C PHE A 317 -4.87 -3.97 6.50
N THR A 318 -4.98 -3.08 5.53
CA THR A 318 -4.15 -1.88 5.40
C THR A 318 -4.98 -0.73 4.86
N ASP A 319 -4.56 0.49 5.17
CA ASP A 319 -5.22 1.72 4.72
C ASP A 319 -4.20 2.65 4.05
N PHE A 320 -4.63 3.40 3.04
CA PHE A 320 -3.82 4.33 2.26
C PHE A 320 -2.50 3.72 1.77
N VAL A 321 -2.56 2.85 0.76
CA VAL A 321 -1.37 2.26 0.14
C VAL A 321 -1.19 2.82 -1.25
N THR A 322 -0.04 3.44 -1.51
CA THR A 322 0.29 3.95 -2.83
C THR A 322 1.53 3.26 -3.39
N VAL A 323 1.40 2.71 -4.60
CA VAL A 323 2.45 1.97 -5.29
C VAL A 323 2.68 2.58 -6.67
N PHE A 324 3.89 3.07 -6.91
CA PHE A 324 4.34 3.63 -8.18
C PHE A 324 5.55 2.86 -8.73
N ASP A 325 5.56 2.67 -10.06
CA ASP A 325 6.66 2.03 -10.80
C ASP A 325 7.03 0.66 -10.23
N TYR A 326 6.03 -0.19 -10.06
CA TYR A 326 6.19 -1.55 -9.58
C TYR A 326 6.31 -2.56 -10.72
N MET A 327 7.29 -3.45 -10.59
CA MET A 327 7.48 -4.61 -11.47
C MET A 327 7.72 -5.88 -10.65
N ASN A 328 7.06 -6.97 -11.07
CA ASN A 328 7.32 -8.31 -10.57
C ASN A 328 7.65 -9.25 -11.73
N TRP A 329 8.68 -10.06 -11.52
CA TRP A 329 9.03 -11.18 -12.38
C TRP A 329 8.93 -12.48 -11.58
N SER A 330 7.81 -13.18 -11.74
CA SER A 330 7.49 -14.36 -10.91
C SER A 330 8.05 -15.69 -11.43
N GLY A 331 8.89 -15.66 -12.47
CA GLY A 331 9.34 -16.85 -13.19
C GLY A 331 8.20 -17.61 -13.89
N LYS A 332 8.55 -18.65 -14.65
CA LYS A 332 7.62 -19.40 -15.53
C LYS A 332 6.36 -19.95 -14.85
N TYR A 333 6.42 -20.17 -13.54
CA TYR A 333 5.33 -20.76 -12.77
C TYR A 333 4.98 -19.94 -11.53
N GLY A 334 5.18 -18.63 -11.58
CA GLY A 334 4.77 -17.75 -10.51
C GLY A 334 3.25 -17.76 -10.27
N LEU A 335 2.83 -17.31 -9.10
CA LEU A 335 1.42 -17.29 -8.74
C LEU A 335 0.75 -15.98 -9.16
N ALA A 336 1.22 -14.83 -8.65
CA ALA A 336 0.57 -13.54 -8.90
C ALA A 336 1.52 -12.33 -8.81
N ASN A 337 1.18 -11.19 -9.42
CA ASN A 337 1.89 -9.95 -9.07
C ASN A 337 1.35 -9.34 -7.81
N VAL A 338 0.02 -9.30 -7.68
CA VAL A 338 -0.67 -8.80 -6.50
C VAL A 338 -1.67 -9.86 -6.05
N TYR A 339 -1.60 -10.23 -4.78
CA TYR A 339 -2.50 -11.21 -4.19
C TYR A 339 -3.19 -10.61 -2.96
N TYR A 340 -4.51 -10.77 -2.86
CA TYR A 340 -5.27 -10.45 -1.66
C TYR A 340 -5.84 -11.71 -1.01
N LYS A 341 -5.49 -11.93 0.25
CA LYS A 341 -6.21 -12.88 1.11
C LYS A 341 -7.58 -12.37 1.48
N SER A 342 -8.49 -13.29 1.82
CA SER A 342 -9.84 -12.96 2.27
C SER A 342 -9.87 -11.94 3.43
N ASP A 343 -8.95 -12.09 4.38
CA ASP A 343 -8.79 -11.23 5.56
C ASP A 343 -8.33 -9.81 5.24
N ALA A 344 -7.70 -9.61 4.07
CA ALA A 344 -7.17 -8.32 3.66
C ALA A 344 -8.10 -7.59 2.69
N LEU A 345 -9.19 -8.20 2.26
CA LEU A 345 -10.06 -7.64 1.24
C LEU A 345 -10.80 -6.37 1.69
N ASN A 346 -10.91 -6.13 2.99
CA ASN A 346 -11.40 -4.86 3.53
C ASN A 346 -10.36 -3.73 3.51
N SER A 347 -9.14 -3.96 3.02
CA SER A 347 -8.11 -2.93 2.86
C SER A 347 -8.58 -1.84 1.90
N GLN A 348 -8.23 -0.60 2.20
CA GLN A 348 -8.89 0.56 1.60
C GLN A 348 -7.93 1.66 1.13
N ASN A 349 -8.41 2.52 0.23
CA ASN A 349 -7.66 3.65 -0.31
C ASN A 349 -6.34 3.23 -0.96
N ILE A 350 -6.40 2.24 -1.85
CA ILE A 350 -5.22 1.65 -2.48
C ILE A 350 -5.08 2.15 -3.91
N LEU A 351 -3.89 2.64 -4.26
CA LEU A 351 -3.54 3.10 -5.60
C LEU A 351 -2.32 2.34 -6.12
N PHE A 352 -2.45 1.72 -7.28
CA PHE A 352 -1.35 1.23 -8.10
C PHE A 352 -1.27 2.06 -9.38
N SER A 353 -0.10 2.65 -9.67
CA SER A 353 0.11 3.48 -10.86
C SER A 353 1.48 3.23 -11.49
N GLY A 354 1.59 3.37 -12.81
CA GLY A 354 2.85 3.20 -13.56
C GLY A 354 3.44 1.80 -13.50
N SER A 355 2.65 0.80 -13.11
CA SER A 355 3.14 -0.56 -12.89
C SER A 355 3.25 -1.33 -14.21
N GLN A 356 4.36 -2.02 -14.40
CA GLN A 356 4.56 -2.93 -15.53
C GLN A 356 4.84 -4.32 -15.00
N SER A 357 4.05 -5.29 -15.46
CA SER A 357 4.29 -6.67 -15.14
C SER A 357 4.62 -7.49 -16.38
N TRP A 358 5.81 -8.09 -16.33
CA TRP A 358 6.26 -9.16 -17.23
C TRP A 358 6.04 -10.47 -16.48
N ASN A 359 4.77 -10.83 -16.30
CA ASN A 359 4.39 -11.97 -15.49
C ASN A 359 4.48 -13.24 -16.34
N GLN A 360 5.30 -14.19 -15.92
CA GLN A 360 5.12 -15.58 -16.36
C GLN A 360 4.34 -16.39 -15.31
N GLY A 361 3.62 -15.70 -14.42
CA GLY A 361 2.75 -16.31 -13.43
C GLY A 361 1.32 -16.49 -13.91
N LEU A 362 0.50 -17.02 -13.01
CA LEU A 362 -0.88 -17.42 -13.29
C LEU A 362 -1.86 -16.24 -13.30
N PHE A 363 -1.66 -15.27 -12.39
CA PHE A 363 -2.56 -14.12 -12.24
C PHE A 363 -1.82 -12.80 -12.25
N GLY A 364 -2.39 -11.77 -12.87
CA GLY A 364 -1.86 -10.40 -12.70
C GLY A 364 -2.18 -9.90 -11.31
N LEU A 365 -3.47 -9.87 -11.02
CA LEU A 365 -4.03 -9.69 -9.70
C LEU A 365 -4.96 -10.85 -9.38
N TYR A 366 -4.88 -11.35 -8.15
CA TYR A 366 -5.75 -12.37 -7.63
C TYR A 366 -6.34 -11.96 -6.28
N THR A 367 -7.63 -12.18 -6.08
CA THR A 367 -8.25 -12.13 -4.76
C THR A 367 -8.91 -13.45 -4.42
N GLU A 368 -8.82 -13.83 -3.15
CA GLU A 368 -9.63 -14.92 -2.60
C GLU A 368 -11.11 -14.55 -2.53
N ASN A 369 -11.95 -15.54 -2.21
CA ASN A 369 -13.37 -15.32 -1.94
C ASN A 369 -13.54 -14.70 -0.54
N THR A 370 -14.57 -13.86 -0.38
CA THR A 370 -14.94 -13.29 0.92
C THR A 370 -16.45 -13.09 1.03
N GLN A 371 -16.94 -13.14 2.27
CA GLN A 371 -18.32 -12.74 2.61
C GLN A 371 -18.34 -11.33 3.25
N SER A 372 -17.23 -10.60 3.19
CA SER A 372 -17.15 -9.23 3.73
C SER A 372 -18.08 -8.27 2.97
N HIS A 373 -18.84 -7.48 3.72
CA HIS A 373 -19.73 -6.44 3.19
C HIS A 373 -19.00 -5.18 2.69
N ASN A 374 -17.67 -5.15 2.76
CA ASN A 374 -16.87 -4.01 2.30
C ASN A 374 -15.54 -4.50 1.73
N SER A 375 -15.56 -5.16 0.57
CA SER A 375 -14.33 -5.58 -0.12
C SER A 375 -13.86 -4.50 -1.11
N LEU A 376 -12.53 -4.37 -1.26
CA LEU A 376 -11.85 -3.42 -2.13
C LEU A 376 -12.39 -1.97 -2.07
N PRO A 377 -12.64 -1.40 -0.87
CA PRO A 377 -13.04 -0.01 -0.69
C PRO A 377 -12.05 0.98 -1.31
N ASN A 378 -12.48 1.69 -2.36
CA ASN A 378 -11.69 2.74 -3.00
C ASN A 378 -10.31 2.25 -3.48
N VAL A 379 -10.31 1.16 -4.24
CA VAL A 379 -9.09 0.56 -4.83
C VAL A 379 -9.00 0.92 -6.30
N LYS A 380 -7.86 1.46 -6.73
CA LYS A 380 -7.59 1.90 -8.09
C LYS A 380 -6.30 1.33 -8.65
N PHE A 381 -6.38 0.81 -9.87
CA PHE A 381 -5.23 0.50 -10.72
C PHE A 381 -5.27 1.43 -11.92
N GLU A 382 -4.15 2.11 -12.20
CA GLU A 382 -4.05 3.00 -13.34
C GLU A 382 -2.72 2.90 -14.09
N ASN A 383 -2.74 3.11 -15.41
CA ASN A 383 -1.53 3.08 -16.24
C ASN A 383 -0.74 1.76 -16.06
N VAL A 384 -1.46 0.63 -15.99
CA VAL A 384 -0.87 -0.68 -15.72
C VAL A 384 -0.81 -1.50 -17.00
N ARG A 385 0.36 -2.09 -17.26
CA ARG A 385 0.48 -3.20 -18.23
C ARG A 385 0.61 -4.51 -17.47
N ILE A 386 -0.24 -5.47 -17.78
CA ILE A 386 -0.15 -6.83 -17.25
C ILE A 386 0.02 -7.80 -18.42
N GLU A 387 1.17 -8.46 -18.47
CA GLU A 387 1.48 -9.48 -19.47
C GLU A 387 1.63 -10.84 -18.79
N GLN A 388 0.85 -11.84 -19.21
CA GLN A 388 0.86 -13.20 -18.67
C GLN A 388 1.30 -14.20 -19.72
N LEU A 389 2.38 -14.92 -19.47
CA LEU A 389 2.97 -15.81 -20.48
C LEU A 389 2.72 -17.31 -20.23
N THR A 390 1.96 -17.66 -19.19
CA THR A 390 1.70 -19.06 -18.83
C THR A 390 0.41 -19.60 -19.42
N SER A 391 0.55 -20.40 -20.48
CA SER A 391 -0.54 -21.02 -21.23
C SER A 391 -0.75 -22.52 -20.93
N GLU A 392 0.17 -23.14 -20.21
CA GLU A 392 0.18 -24.60 -20.00
C GLU A 392 -0.59 -25.07 -18.77
N ILE A 393 -0.95 -24.16 -17.85
CA ILE A 393 -1.70 -24.49 -16.64
C ILE A 393 -3.19 -24.44 -16.95
N LYS A 394 -3.86 -25.58 -16.77
CA LYS A 394 -5.28 -25.74 -17.13
C LYS A 394 -6.09 -26.32 -15.97
N ASN A 395 -7.32 -25.83 -15.82
CA ASN A 395 -8.34 -26.41 -14.95
C ASN A 395 -9.43 -27.04 -15.81
N GLN A 396 -9.72 -28.33 -15.62
CA GLN A 396 -10.73 -29.06 -16.42
C GLN A 396 -10.53 -28.90 -17.95
N GLY A 397 -9.26 -28.88 -18.40
CA GLY A 397 -8.90 -28.72 -19.82
C GLY A 397 -8.88 -27.28 -20.32
N LYS A 398 -9.22 -26.31 -19.48
CA LYS A 398 -9.37 -24.90 -19.84
C LYS A 398 -8.31 -24.03 -19.17
N LEU A 399 -7.94 -22.91 -19.79
CA LEU A 399 -6.85 -22.08 -19.30
C LEU A 399 -7.17 -21.49 -17.91
N ALA A 400 -6.31 -21.73 -16.93
CA ALA A 400 -6.60 -21.35 -15.55
C ALA A 400 -6.25 -19.89 -15.19
N GLY A 401 -5.29 -19.28 -15.89
CA GLY A 401 -4.79 -17.95 -15.57
C GLY A 401 -5.67 -16.80 -16.05
N ALA A 402 -5.60 -15.65 -15.38
CA ALA A 402 -6.31 -14.42 -15.76
C ALA A 402 -5.47 -13.17 -15.47
N ASN A 403 -5.62 -12.10 -16.26
CA ASN A 403 -4.94 -10.84 -15.97
C ASN A 403 -5.45 -10.24 -14.64
N PHE A 404 -6.77 -10.26 -14.43
CA PHE A 404 -7.39 -9.88 -13.16
C PHE A 404 -8.41 -10.94 -12.74
N TRP A 405 -8.27 -11.44 -11.52
CA TRP A 405 -9.19 -12.39 -10.91
C TRP A 405 -9.69 -11.84 -9.58
N PHE A 406 -10.94 -11.41 -9.55
CA PHE A 406 -11.65 -11.08 -8.32
C PHE A 406 -12.54 -12.26 -7.97
N GLY A 407 -12.31 -12.88 -6.82
CA GLY A 407 -13.09 -14.00 -6.31
C GLY A 407 -14.56 -13.65 -6.03
N GLU A 408 -15.27 -14.54 -5.35
CA GLU A 408 -16.63 -14.25 -4.87
C GLU A 408 -16.59 -13.20 -3.76
N ASN A 409 -17.49 -12.22 -3.81
CA ASN A 409 -17.54 -11.11 -2.87
C ASN A 409 -18.99 -10.86 -2.45
N GLU A 410 -19.24 -10.44 -1.21
CA GLU A 410 -20.58 -9.93 -0.88
C GLU A 410 -20.77 -8.52 -1.48
N THR A 411 -19.77 -7.64 -1.29
CA THR A 411 -19.79 -6.26 -1.81
C THR A 411 -18.43 -5.87 -2.37
N ILE A 412 -18.37 -5.26 -3.56
CA ILE A 412 -17.17 -4.56 -4.07
C ILE A 412 -17.37 -3.04 -4.00
N SER A 413 -16.69 -2.38 -3.06
CA SER A 413 -16.91 -0.98 -2.72
C SER A 413 -16.04 -0.01 -3.54
N ASN A 414 -16.39 0.23 -4.80
CA ASN A 414 -15.67 1.17 -5.70
C ASN A 414 -14.26 0.69 -6.08
N LEU A 415 -14.21 -0.33 -6.94
CA LEU A 415 -13.01 -0.79 -7.64
C LEU A 415 -12.87 -0.10 -9.00
N GLN A 416 -11.68 0.39 -9.33
CA GLN A 416 -11.41 1.13 -10.57
C GLN A 416 -10.18 0.59 -11.30
N LEU A 417 -10.35 0.24 -12.58
CA LEU A 417 -9.27 -0.18 -13.49
C LEU A 417 -9.21 0.78 -14.68
N ASN A 418 -8.19 1.65 -14.72
CA ASN A 418 -8.12 2.76 -15.66
C ASN A 418 -6.84 2.72 -16.52
N ASN A 419 -6.94 2.88 -17.83
CA ASN A 419 -5.78 2.86 -18.74
C ASN A 419 -4.94 1.59 -18.56
N ILE A 420 -5.55 0.44 -18.82
CA ILE A 420 -4.95 -0.88 -18.59
C ILE A 420 -4.64 -1.55 -19.92
N MET A 421 -3.44 -2.12 -20.05
CA MET A 421 -3.07 -2.99 -21.15
C MET A 421 -2.98 -4.43 -20.66
N LEU A 422 -3.88 -5.29 -21.15
CA LEU A 422 -3.83 -6.73 -20.91
C LEU A 422 -3.07 -7.39 -22.07
N SER A 423 -2.09 -8.23 -21.78
CA SER A 423 -1.26 -8.87 -22.81
C SER A 423 -0.99 -10.34 -22.51
N GLY A 424 -0.67 -11.08 -23.57
CA GLY A 424 -0.15 -12.44 -23.50
C GLY A 424 -1.21 -13.52 -23.68
N THR A 425 -1.10 -14.55 -22.84
CA THR A 425 -1.77 -15.85 -23.00
C THR A 425 -2.95 -16.04 -22.06
N ALA A 426 -3.05 -15.30 -20.95
CA ALA A 426 -4.10 -15.43 -19.94
C ALA A 426 -5.50 -15.03 -20.44
N ASN A 427 -6.52 -15.48 -19.70
CA ASN A 427 -7.87 -14.90 -19.79
C ASN A 427 -7.84 -13.42 -19.36
N GLY A 428 -8.88 -12.65 -19.70
CA GLY A 428 -8.94 -11.22 -19.37
C GLY A 428 -9.30 -10.95 -17.90
N ILE A 429 -10.49 -10.40 -17.68
CA ILE A 429 -10.94 -9.93 -16.36
C ILE A 429 -12.08 -10.83 -15.85
N HIS A 430 -11.96 -11.35 -14.64
CA HIS A 430 -12.99 -12.12 -13.96
C HIS A 430 -13.48 -11.39 -12.70
N ILE A 431 -14.80 -11.25 -12.55
CA ILE A 431 -15.48 -10.78 -11.36
C ILE A 431 -16.42 -11.90 -10.90
N GLY A 432 -16.06 -12.56 -9.81
CA GLY A 432 -16.80 -13.67 -9.22
C GLY A 432 -18.16 -13.26 -8.67
N ASN A 433 -18.92 -14.25 -8.18
CA ASN A 433 -20.28 -14.07 -7.66
C ASN A 433 -20.36 -12.91 -6.65
N THR A 434 -20.89 -11.78 -7.10
CA THR A 434 -20.94 -10.53 -6.32
C THR A 434 -22.37 -10.02 -6.14
N THR A 435 -22.73 -9.59 -4.93
CA THR A 435 -24.08 -9.08 -4.64
C THR A 435 -24.17 -7.56 -4.82
N TYR A 436 -23.33 -6.79 -4.13
CA TYR A 436 -23.44 -5.32 -4.09
C TYR A 436 -22.19 -4.66 -4.69
N GLY A 437 -22.35 -3.42 -5.17
CA GLY A 437 -21.23 -2.49 -5.27
C GLY A 437 -20.99 -1.89 -6.64
N ARG A 438 -19.78 -1.35 -6.83
CA ARG A 438 -19.39 -0.60 -8.03
C ARG A 438 -18.02 -1.00 -8.53
N VAL A 439 -17.96 -1.35 -9.81
CA VAL A 439 -16.72 -1.59 -10.55
C VAL A 439 -16.68 -0.67 -11.77
N SER A 440 -15.56 0.00 -12.00
CA SER A 440 -15.34 0.86 -13.16
C SER A 440 -14.16 0.35 -13.96
N LEU A 441 -14.39 0.04 -15.23
CA LEU A 441 -13.39 -0.34 -16.20
C LEU A 441 -13.32 0.77 -17.26
N GLU A 442 -12.16 1.42 -17.40
CA GLU A 442 -11.98 2.54 -18.33
C GLU A 442 -10.68 2.43 -19.13
N ASN A 443 -10.74 2.66 -20.44
CA ASN A 443 -9.59 2.66 -21.35
C ASN A 443 -8.77 1.35 -21.25
N ILE A 444 -9.43 0.21 -21.41
CA ILE A 444 -8.77 -1.10 -21.36
C ILE A 444 -8.49 -1.56 -22.78
N LEU A 445 -7.22 -1.86 -23.06
CA LEU A 445 -6.73 -2.36 -24.34
C LEU A 445 -6.14 -3.75 -24.16
N THR A 446 -6.10 -4.51 -25.25
CA THR A 446 -5.60 -5.88 -25.26
C THR A 446 -4.58 -6.14 -26.36
N TRP A 447 -3.58 -6.97 -26.07
CA TRP A 447 -2.63 -7.51 -27.03
C TRP A 447 -2.52 -9.03 -26.84
N SER A 448 -3.29 -9.81 -27.60
CA SER A 448 -3.32 -11.27 -27.44
C SER A 448 -2.18 -11.97 -28.17
N ASP A 449 -1.71 -13.05 -27.55
CA ASP A 449 -1.20 -14.19 -28.30
C ASP A 449 -2.39 -14.92 -28.98
N LYS A 450 -2.36 -14.99 -30.32
CA LYS A 450 -3.39 -15.63 -31.15
C LYS A 450 -3.32 -17.16 -31.13
N GLN A 451 -2.24 -17.74 -30.61
CA GLN A 451 -2.03 -19.19 -30.57
C GLN A 451 -2.70 -19.84 -29.37
N VAL A 452 -3.06 -19.06 -28.34
CA VAL A 452 -3.66 -19.57 -27.10
C VAL A 452 -5.15 -19.28 -27.10
N LYS A 453 -5.96 -20.35 -27.15
CA LYS A 453 -7.42 -20.27 -26.98
C LYS A 453 -7.74 -19.88 -25.53
N LYS A 454 -8.23 -18.64 -25.36
CA LYS A 454 -8.72 -18.12 -24.09
C LYS A 454 -10.17 -18.55 -23.87
N GLU A 455 -10.60 -18.54 -22.62
CA GLU A 455 -11.97 -18.85 -22.23
C GLU A 455 -12.88 -17.64 -22.26
N PHE A 456 -12.39 -16.54 -21.68
CA PHE A 456 -13.15 -15.29 -21.53
C PHE A 456 -12.23 -14.07 -21.69
N ALA A 457 -12.79 -13.02 -22.29
CA ALA A 457 -12.23 -11.69 -22.26
C ALA A 457 -12.71 -10.92 -21.01
N LEU A 458 -13.99 -11.03 -20.69
CA LEU A 458 -14.60 -10.49 -19.49
C LEU A 458 -15.64 -11.49 -18.96
N ASP A 459 -15.55 -11.92 -17.71
CA ASP A 459 -16.53 -12.78 -17.04
C ASP A 459 -17.03 -12.07 -15.78
N VAL A 460 -18.30 -11.70 -15.76
CA VAL A 460 -18.95 -11.04 -14.62
C VAL A 460 -20.11 -11.88 -14.13
N ASN A 461 -20.06 -12.26 -12.85
CA ASN A 461 -21.05 -13.12 -12.23
C ASN A 461 -21.79 -12.38 -11.11
N PHE A 462 -23.07 -12.09 -11.33
CA PHE A 462 -23.93 -11.54 -10.29
C PHE A 462 -24.46 -12.69 -9.42
N LYS A 463 -24.36 -12.55 -8.08
CA LYS A 463 -24.73 -13.61 -7.13
C LYS A 463 -26.18 -14.06 -7.30
N ASN A 464 -27.06 -13.11 -7.64
CA ASN A 464 -28.44 -13.36 -8.02
C ASN A 464 -28.93 -12.25 -8.97
N SER A 465 -30.15 -12.38 -9.48
CA SER A 465 -30.76 -11.40 -10.40
C SER A 465 -31.00 -10.01 -9.78
N ASP A 466 -31.00 -9.90 -8.45
CA ASP A 466 -31.38 -8.66 -7.75
C ASP A 466 -30.17 -7.99 -7.10
N ALA A 467 -28.98 -8.49 -7.43
CA ALA A 467 -27.71 -8.01 -6.94
C ALA A 467 -27.49 -6.56 -7.41
N PRO A 468 -27.49 -5.55 -6.51
CA PRO A 468 -27.23 -4.16 -6.90
C PRO A 468 -25.71 -3.92 -7.08
N LEU A 469 -25.09 -4.75 -7.90
CA LEU A 469 -23.75 -4.53 -8.45
C LEU A 469 -23.90 -3.74 -9.75
N VAL A 470 -23.01 -2.78 -9.95
CA VAL A 470 -22.92 -2.04 -11.20
C VAL A 470 -21.50 -2.12 -11.74
N VAL A 471 -21.35 -2.55 -13.00
CA VAL A 471 -20.08 -2.56 -13.70
C VAL A 471 -20.13 -1.56 -14.86
N TYR A 472 -19.34 -0.50 -14.76
CA TYR A 472 -19.21 0.53 -15.80
C TYR A 472 -18.09 0.15 -16.77
N LEU A 473 -18.36 0.23 -18.07
CA LEU A 473 -17.41 -0.05 -19.14
C LEU A 473 -17.27 1.18 -20.03
N LYS A 474 -16.07 1.76 -20.10
CA LYS A 474 -15.79 2.92 -20.94
C LYS A 474 -14.52 2.71 -21.78
N ASN A 475 -14.63 2.88 -23.09
CA ASN A 475 -13.53 2.72 -24.05
C ASN A 475 -12.73 1.41 -23.88
N ILE A 476 -13.45 0.30 -23.80
CA ILE A 476 -12.89 -1.04 -23.64
C ILE A 476 -12.73 -1.70 -25.01
N SER A 477 -11.57 -2.29 -25.27
CA SER A 477 -11.27 -3.09 -26.45
C SER A 477 -10.55 -4.38 -26.04
N LEU A 478 -11.32 -5.46 -25.89
CA LEU A 478 -10.80 -6.78 -25.50
C LEU A 478 -10.56 -7.68 -26.73
N TYR A 479 -10.05 -8.89 -26.44
CA TYR A 479 -9.65 -9.87 -27.44
C TYR A 479 -10.81 -10.23 -28.38
N PRO A 480 -10.70 -10.02 -29.70
CA PRO A 480 -11.83 -10.23 -30.62
C PRO A 480 -12.16 -11.72 -30.86
N ASP A 481 -11.26 -12.63 -30.47
CA ASP A 481 -11.33 -14.08 -30.66
C ASP A 481 -11.80 -14.83 -29.41
N THR A 482 -12.27 -14.11 -28.39
CA THR A 482 -12.72 -14.67 -27.10
C THR A 482 -14.08 -14.07 -26.74
N GLU A 483 -14.91 -14.74 -25.95
CA GLU A 483 -16.24 -14.23 -25.57
C GLU A 483 -16.22 -13.44 -24.25
N SER A 484 -17.24 -12.60 -24.03
CA SER A 484 -17.52 -11.96 -22.74
C SER A 484 -18.85 -12.48 -22.16
N TYR A 485 -18.87 -12.79 -20.86
CA TYR A 485 -19.99 -13.41 -20.18
C TYR A 485 -20.52 -12.53 -19.04
N PHE A 486 -21.85 -12.38 -18.98
CA PHE A 486 -22.55 -11.61 -17.95
C PHE A 486 -23.63 -12.47 -17.30
N LYS A 487 -23.27 -13.30 -16.32
CA LYS A 487 -24.21 -14.24 -15.70
C LYS A 487 -25.10 -13.51 -14.71
N ASN A 488 -26.42 -13.68 -14.86
CA ASN A 488 -27.45 -12.95 -14.11
C ASN A 488 -27.38 -11.42 -14.26
N GLY A 489 -26.76 -10.91 -15.34
CA GLY A 489 -26.71 -9.49 -15.67
C GLY A 489 -27.35 -9.16 -17.03
N THR A 490 -27.65 -7.88 -17.23
CA THR A 490 -28.09 -7.26 -18.49
C THR A 490 -27.10 -6.15 -18.87
N LEU A 491 -26.71 -6.12 -20.15
CA LEU A 491 -25.86 -5.08 -20.71
C LEU A 491 -26.72 -3.93 -21.22
N LEU A 492 -26.48 -2.72 -20.71
CA LEU A 492 -27.12 -1.48 -21.13
C LEU A 492 -26.13 -0.68 -21.97
N SER A 493 -26.56 -0.29 -23.17
CA SER A 493 -25.86 0.69 -24.02
C SER A 493 -26.65 2.01 -24.02
N ASN A 494 -25.98 3.13 -24.38
CA ASN A 494 -26.65 4.43 -24.58
C ASN A 494 -27.72 4.41 -25.70
N THR A 495 -27.91 3.31 -26.43
CA THR A 495 -28.78 3.27 -27.61
C THR A 495 -29.76 2.11 -27.67
N THR A 496 -29.67 1.07 -26.84
CA THR A 496 -30.64 -0.06 -26.81
C THR A 496 -30.30 -1.07 -25.70
N GLU A 497 -31.33 -1.74 -25.16
CA GLU A 497 -31.20 -2.90 -24.28
C GLU A 497 -30.93 -4.15 -25.13
N GLN A 498 -29.93 -4.95 -24.77
CA GLN A 498 -29.65 -6.23 -25.43
C GLN A 498 -29.63 -7.35 -24.40
N ASN A 499 -30.54 -8.30 -24.56
CA ASN A 499 -30.63 -9.48 -23.69
C ASN A 499 -29.77 -10.62 -24.22
N GLU A 500 -29.00 -11.21 -23.30
CA GLU A 500 -28.29 -12.50 -23.37
C GLU A 500 -27.22 -12.65 -24.47
N THR A 501 -25.98 -12.93 -24.02
CA THR A 501 -24.81 -13.28 -24.87
C THR A 501 -24.56 -12.28 -26.00
N PHE A 502 -23.82 -11.22 -25.69
CA PHE A 502 -23.34 -10.31 -26.72
C PHE A 502 -22.25 -10.99 -27.55
N GLU A 503 -22.63 -11.56 -28.71
CA GLU A 503 -21.72 -12.02 -29.76
C GLU A 503 -21.11 -10.84 -30.57
N GLY A 504 -21.28 -9.60 -30.09
CA GLY A 504 -20.65 -8.44 -30.70
C GLY A 504 -19.17 -8.33 -30.27
N LYS A 505 -18.32 -7.95 -31.24
CA LYS A 505 -16.87 -7.70 -31.08
C LYS A 505 -16.61 -7.01 -29.74
N ASN A 506 -15.80 -7.60 -28.85
CA ASN A 506 -15.52 -7.14 -27.47
C ASN A 506 -15.04 -5.67 -27.37
N PHE A 507 -15.95 -4.74 -27.60
CA PHE A 507 -15.70 -3.33 -27.76
C PHE A 507 -16.83 -2.56 -27.09
N PHE A 508 -16.53 -1.90 -25.98
CA PHE A 508 -17.52 -1.21 -25.15
C PHE A 508 -17.14 0.26 -25.03
N GLN A 509 -17.94 1.15 -25.63
CA GLN A 509 -17.65 2.59 -25.61
C GLN A 509 -18.16 3.28 -24.34
N ASN A 510 -19.46 3.19 -24.08
CA ASN A 510 -20.12 3.67 -22.86
C ASN A 510 -21.25 2.70 -22.52
N HIS A 511 -20.92 1.66 -21.78
CA HIS A 511 -21.87 0.61 -21.38
C HIS A 511 -21.92 0.46 -19.87
N MET A 512 -23.03 -0.07 -19.38
CA MET A 512 -23.23 -0.45 -18.00
C MET A 512 -23.75 -1.87 -17.94
N ILE A 513 -23.24 -2.69 -17.04
CA ILE A 513 -23.80 -4.01 -16.73
C ILE A 513 -24.46 -3.90 -15.37
N ILE A 514 -25.74 -4.26 -15.31
CA ILE A 514 -26.52 -4.35 -14.07
C ILE A 514 -27.06 -5.76 -13.91
N SER A 515 -27.51 -6.15 -12.73
CA SER A 515 -28.19 -7.44 -12.57
C SER A 515 -29.46 -7.51 -13.42
N LYS A 516 -29.83 -8.70 -13.88
CA LYS A 516 -31.06 -8.90 -14.67
C LYS A 516 -32.24 -8.44 -13.82
N PRO A 517 -32.95 -7.36 -14.19
CA PRO A 517 -34.09 -6.91 -13.40
C PRO A 517 -35.12 -8.04 -13.37
N LYS A 518 -35.30 -8.68 -12.21
CA LYS A 518 -36.57 -9.32 -11.95
C LYS A 518 -37.53 -8.21 -11.60
N VAL A 519 -38.53 -8.01 -12.45
CA VAL A 519 -39.74 -7.32 -12.04
C VAL A 519 -40.35 -8.13 -10.89
N PHE A 520 -39.97 -7.82 -9.65
CA PHE A 520 -40.45 -8.52 -8.46
C PHE A 520 -41.67 -7.80 -7.89
N ARG A 521 -42.84 -8.39 -8.13
CA ARG A 521 -43.96 -8.25 -7.18
C ARG A 521 -43.69 -9.19 -6.00
N LYS A 522 -43.06 -8.71 -4.93
CA LYS A 522 -42.91 -9.49 -3.69
C LYS A 522 -43.73 -8.84 -2.57
N ASN A 523 -44.88 -9.44 -2.25
CA ASN A 523 -45.61 -9.14 -1.02
C ASN A 523 -44.86 -9.78 0.15
N ALA A 524 -43.95 -9.05 0.79
CA ALA A 524 -43.46 -9.43 2.11
C ALA A 524 -44.45 -8.87 3.15
N ILE A 525 -45.27 -9.76 3.73
CA ILE A 525 -46.08 -9.44 4.90
C ILE A 525 -45.27 -9.86 6.11
N SER A 526 -44.76 -8.89 6.87
CA SER A 526 -44.22 -9.11 8.22
C SER A 526 -44.91 -8.15 9.16
N GLU A 527 -45.37 -8.65 10.31
CA GLU A 527 -46.00 -7.95 11.44
C GLU A 527 -46.27 -6.45 11.23
N GLY A 528 -47.44 -6.13 10.66
CA GLY A 528 -47.99 -4.77 10.57
C GLY A 528 -47.52 -3.91 9.38
N PHE A 529 -46.71 -4.44 8.46
CA PHE A 529 -46.19 -3.68 7.31
C PHE A 529 -46.19 -4.50 6.01
N LYS A 530 -46.48 -3.85 4.88
CA LYS A 530 -46.28 -4.40 3.53
C LYS A 530 -45.19 -3.61 2.81
N SER A 531 -44.12 -4.26 2.36
CA SER A 531 -43.09 -3.61 1.55
C SER A 531 -43.17 -4.00 0.07
N TYR A 532 -42.83 -3.05 -0.81
CA TYR A 532 -42.73 -3.22 -2.25
C TYR A 532 -41.39 -2.62 -2.71
N ALA A 533 -40.76 -3.22 -3.71
CA ALA A 533 -39.60 -2.67 -4.37
C ALA A 533 -39.93 -2.40 -5.84
N GLN A 534 -39.49 -1.27 -6.37
CA GLN A 534 -39.68 -0.87 -7.75
C GLN A 534 -38.36 -0.28 -8.26
N GLN A 535 -37.71 -0.98 -9.18
CA GLN A 535 -36.53 -0.48 -9.89
C GLN A 535 -36.96 0.04 -11.26
N ILE A 536 -36.52 1.23 -11.63
CA ILE A 536 -37.02 1.94 -12.79
C ILE A 536 -35.89 2.65 -13.49
N LYS A 537 -35.76 2.44 -14.80
CA LYS A 537 -34.91 3.30 -15.64
C LYS A 537 -35.72 4.51 -16.12
N ILE A 538 -35.19 5.71 -15.94
CA ILE A 538 -35.75 6.93 -16.54
C ILE A 538 -34.74 7.50 -17.53
N ALA A 539 -35.15 7.58 -18.80
CA ALA A 539 -34.32 8.15 -19.85
C ALA A 539 -34.13 9.67 -19.67
N SER A 540 -32.98 10.16 -20.14
CA SER A 540 -32.61 11.58 -20.16
C SER A 540 -33.59 12.49 -20.92
N ASN A 541 -34.30 11.94 -21.92
CA ASN A 541 -35.23 12.66 -22.79
C ASN A 541 -36.67 12.80 -22.24
N ASN A 542 -36.93 12.27 -21.04
CA ASN A 542 -38.00 12.76 -20.16
C ASN A 542 -39.44 12.69 -20.70
N ILE A 543 -39.77 11.65 -21.48
CA ILE A 543 -41.10 11.51 -22.09
C ILE A 543 -42.08 10.76 -21.16
N ASP A 544 -41.57 9.93 -20.26
CA ASP A 544 -42.40 8.99 -19.49
C ASP A 544 -42.54 9.41 -18.01
N PHE A 545 -43.78 9.70 -17.62
CA PHE A 545 -44.16 9.78 -16.21
C PHE A 545 -44.23 8.37 -15.65
N ILE A 546 -43.42 8.05 -14.63
CA ILE A 546 -43.45 6.70 -14.08
C ILE A 546 -44.34 6.63 -12.83
N PRO A 547 -45.43 5.85 -12.86
CA PRO A 547 -46.31 5.70 -11.72
C PRO A 547 -45.60 4.94 -10.60
N LEU A 548 -45.70 5.50 -9.40
CA LEU A 548 -45.26 4.85 -8.18
C LEU A 548 -46.26 3.80 -7.76
N ASN A 549 -45.80 2.57 -7.53
CA ASN A 549 -46.67 1.50 -7.05
C ASN A 549 -47.30 1.87 -5.70
N ASN A 550 -48.61 1.61 -5.55
CA ASN A 550 -49.40 1.91 -4.36
C ASN A 550 -49.43 3.39 -3.96
N SER A 551 -49.24 4.30 -4.92
CA SER A 551 -49.35 5.75 -4.70
C SER A 551 -50.77 6.30 -4.92
N LYS A 552 -51.70 5.47 -5.42
CA LYS A 552 -53.07 5.88 -5.71
C LYS A 552 -53.80 6.23 -4.41
N LYS A 553 -54.24 7.49 -4.30
CA LYS A 553 -54.91 8.05 -3.12
C LYS A 553 -56.10 7.22 -2.62
N GLY A 554 -56.91 6.64 -3.52
CA GLY A 554 -58.06 5.81 -3.17
C GLY A 554 -57.69 4.54 -2.39
N ASP A 555 -56.55 3.93 -2.71
CA ASP A 555 -56.10 2.67 -2.11
C ASP A 555 -55.47 2.91 -0.72
N ILE A 556 -54.88 4.09 -0.52
CA ILE A 556 -54.26 4.51 0.76
C ILE A 556 -55.32 4.94 1.78
N ILE A 557 -56.37 5.64 1.32
CA ILE A 557 -57.40 6.23 2.21
C ILE A 557 -58.33 5.17 2.81
N GLN A 558 -58.64 4.09 2.07
CA GLN A 558 -59.59 3.06 2.53
C GLN A 558 -59.09 2.25 3.73
N ASN A 559 -57.76 2.09 3.93
CA ASN A 559 -57.20 1.15 4.91
C ASN A 559 -56.55 1.79 6.15
N LYS A 560 -56.71 3.11 6.40
CA LYS A 560 -56.07 3.86 7.52
C LYS A 560 -54.51 3.89 7.52
N GLN A 561 -53.86 3.73 6.36
CA GLN A 561 -52.42 3.45 6.27
C GLN A 561 -51.57 4.71 6.00
N THR A 562 -50.29 4.67 6.38
CA THR A 562 -49.26 5.63 5.94
C THR A 562 -48.30 4.92 5.00
N VAL A 563 -47.99 5.51 3.84
CA VAL A 563 -47.06 4.89 2.88
C VAL A 563 -45.76 5.67 2.85
N LYS A 564 -44.67 5.03 3.25
CA LYS A 564 -43.32 5.58 3.16
C LYS A 564 -42.64 5.05 1.90
N TYR A 565 -41.94 5.91 1.18
CA TYR A 565 -41.11 5.56 0.04
C TYR A 565 -39.68 5.97 0.37
N ALA A 566 -38.73 5.05 0.28
CA ALA A 566 -37.31 5.35 0.21
C ALA A 566 -36.88 5.24 -1.24
N VAL A 567 -36.25 6.27 -1.77
CA VAL A 567 -35.86 6.35 -3.17
C VAL A 567 -34.36 6.56 -3.25
N GLU A 568 -33.68 5.68 -3.97
CA GLU A 568 -32.26 5.75 -4.30
C GLU A 568 -32.13 5.99 -5.80
N ILE A 569 -31.28 6.93 -6.19
CA ILE A 569 -31.10 7.33 -7.59
C ILE A 569 -29.65 7.13 -7.96
N PHE A 570 -29.42 6.41 -9.05
CA PHE A 570 -28.12 6.14 -9.64
C PHE A 570 -28.10 6.72 -11.06
N ALA A 571 -27.31 7.75 -11.30
CA ALA A 571 -26.97 8.24 -12.63
C ALA A 571 -25.45 8.28 -12.79
N ASN A 572 -24.97 8.52 -14.02
CA ASN A 572 -23.53 8.46 -14.38
C ASN A 572 -22.60 9.11 -13.34
N ASP A 573 -22.98 10.27 -12.80
CA ASP A 573 -22.19 11.04 -11.82
C ASP A 573 -22.98 11.40 -10.54
N ILE A 574 -24.17 10.83 -10.33
CA ILE A 574 -25.08 11.24 -9.26
C ILE A 574 -25.58 10.01 -8.51
N TYR A 575 -25.30 9.99 -7.21
CA TYR A 575 -26.00 9.17 -6.24
C TYR A 575 -26.79 10.09 -5.31
N ASP A 576 -28.09 9.84 -5.17
CA ASP A 576 -28.94 10.61 -4.28
C ASP A 576 -29.95 9.71 -3.59
N THR A 577 -30.35 10.07 -2.38
CA THR A 577 -31.31 9.32 -1.59
C THR A 577 -32.28 10.26 -0.91
N PHE A 578 -33.57 9.97 -0.98
CA PHE A 578 -34.55 10.69 -0.16
C PHE A 578 -35.68 9.77 0.25
N GLU A 579 -36.39 10.19 1.29
CA GLU A 579 -37.60 9.51 1.72
C GLU A 579 -38.80 10.44 1.54
N PHE A 580 -39.96 9.90 1.22
CA PHE A 580 -41.19 10.66 1.34
C PHE A 580 -42.33 9.81 1.86
N VAL A 581 -43.26 10.47 2.53
CA VAL A 581 -44.35 9.83 3.28
C VAL A 581 -45.67 10.39 2.76
N ILE A 582 -46.57 9.50 2.35
CA ILE A 582 -47.95 9.83 2.03
C ILE A 582 -48.82 9.44 3.23
N TYR A 583 -49.42 10.44 3.86
CA TYR A 583 -50.34 10.27 4.98
C TYR A 583 -51.76 9.99 4.50
N LYS A 584 -52.55 9.32 5.35
CA LYS A 584 -53.99 9.06 5.14
C LYS A 584 -54.80 10.31 4.75
N THR A 585 -54.41 11.48 5.24
CA THR A 585 -55.06 12.76 4.90
C THR A 585 -54.85 13.18 3.44
N GLY A 586 -54.06 12.44 2.67
CA GLY A 586 -53.58 12.86 1.35
C GLY A 586 -52.57 13.99 1.46
N LYS A 587 -51.81 14.05 2.56
CA LYS A 587 -50.69 14.97 2.75
C LYS A 587 -49.39 14.23 2.43
N THR A 588 -48.45 14.89 1.78
CA THR A 588 -47.13 14.31 1.46
C THR A 588 -46.02 15.08 2.18
N GLU A 589 -45.10 14.37 2.82
CA GLU A 589 -43.91 14.95 3.45
C GLU A 589 -42.66 14.35 2.82
N ILE A 590 -41.74 15.19 2.37
CA ILE A 590 -40.44 14.74 1.85
C ILE A 590 -39.40 14.99 2.94
N ILE A 591 -38.65 13.95 3.25
CA ILE A 591 -37.57 13.93 4.22
C ILE A 591 -36.29 13.75 3.41
N ASN A 592 -35.58 14.86 3.21
CA ASN A 592 -34.26 14.86 2.57
C ASN A 592 -33.18 15.08 3.65
N ASN A 593 -31.93 14.71 3.36
CA ASN A 593 -30.76 14.83 4.24
C ASN A 593 -30.45 16.26 4.71
N GLY A 594 -31.15 17.29 4.20
CA GLY A 594 -31.01 18.71 4.59
C GLY A 594 -32.14 19.28 5.47
N GLY A 595 -33.15 18.49 5.86
CA GLY A 595 -34.25 18.94 6.71
C GLY A 595 -35.64 18.48 6.23
N LYS A 596 -36.65 18.60 7.11
CA LYS A 596 -38.05 18.27 6.81
C LYS A 596 -38.71 19.41 6.03
N SER A 597 -39.26 19.10 4.86
CA SER A 597 -40.10 20.03 4.11
C SER A 597 -41.49 19.42 3.89
N ILE A 598 -42.50 20.14 4.37
CA ILE A 598 -43.90 19.71 4.28
C ILE A 598 -44.53 20.38 3.07
N PHE A 599 -45.10 19.60 2.15
CA PHE A 599 -45.74 20.11 0.94
C PHE A 599 -47.20 19.66 0.84
N SER A 600 -47.99 20.48 0.14
CA SER A 600 -49.34 20.10 -0.31
C SER A 600 -49.23 19.35 -1.63
N LEU A 601 -49.99 18.28 -1.81
CA LEU A 601 -50.12 17.58 -3.09
C LEU A 601 -50.61 18.54 -4.19
N GLY A 602 -49.87 18.61 -5.31
CA GLY A 602 -50.08 19.58 -6.40
C GLY A 602 -49.07 20.74 -6.46
N THR A 603 -48.10 20.79 -5.55
CA THR A 603 -47.02 21.80 -5.59
C THR A 603 -45.84 21.24 -6.35
N GLU A 604 -45.50 21.84 -7.49
CA GLU A 604 -44.28 21.52 -8.25
C GLU A 604 -43.05 21.86 -7.37
N ILE A 605 -42.28 20.85 -6.98
CA ILE A 605 -41.06 21.06 -6.19
C ILE A 605 -39.96 21.43 -7.16
N LYS A 606 -39.79 22.74 -7.38
CA LYS A 606 -38.90 23.27 -8.42
C LYS A 606 -37.40 23.10 -8.15
N ASP A 607 -37.01 22.67 -6.94
CA ASP A 607 -35.60 22.62 -6.50
C ASP A 607 -35.01 21.22 -6.37
N GLN A 608 -35.61 20.18 -6.97
CA GLN A 608 -35.07 18.81 -6.87
C GLN A 608 -34.74 18.17 -8.22
N LYS A 609 -33.64 17.40 -8.19
CA LYS A 609 -33.09 16.55 -9.27
C LYS A 609 -34.13 15.57 -9.86
N ILE A 610 -35.16 15.24 -9.11
CA ILE A 610 -36.33 14.45 -9.52
C ILE A 610 -37.59 15.22 -9.06
N THR A 611 -38.65 15.21 -9.88
CA THR A 611 -39.93 15.85 -9.54
C THR A 611 -41.03 14.82 -9.34
N PHE A 612 -41.89 15.09 -8.36
CA PHE A 612 -43.09 14.32 -8.07
C PHE A 612 -44.31 15.05 -8.60
N LEU A 613 -45.13 14.36 -9.37
CA LEU A 613 -46.37 14.91 -9.92
C LEU A 613 -47.53 13.99 -9.60
N GLU A 614 -48.58 14.53 -8.99
CA GLU A 614 -49.83 13.79 -8.82
C GLU A 614 -50.72 14.07 -10.05
N ASP A 615 -51.20 13.01 -10.67
CA ASP A 615 -52.28 13.12 -11.64
C ASP A 615 -53.60 13.42 -10.90
N LYS A 616 -54.22 14.55 -11.27
CA LYS A 616 -55.45 15.04 -10.63
C LYS A 616 -56.64 14.11 -10.82
N ASP A 617 -56.66 13.33 -11.91
CA ASP A 617 -57.79 12.47 -12.25
C ASP A 617 -57.66 11.08 -11.62
N SER A 618 -56.45 10.50 -11.65
CA SER A 618 -56.20 9.16 -11.08
C SER A 618 -55.75 9.17 -9.62
N GLY A 619 -55.21 10.27 -9.12
CA GLY A 619 -54.60 10.38 -7.78
C GLY A 619 -53.32 9.57 -7.62
N VAL A 620 -52.66 9.20 -8.73
CA VAL A 620 -51.38 8.46 -8.76
C VAL A 620 -50.22 9.45 -8.77
N ILE A 621 -49.15 9.13 -8.04
CA ILE A 621 -47.93 9.93 -8.03
C ILE A 621 -46.94 9.38 -9.05
N PHE A 622 -46.38 10.28 -9.85
CA PHE A 622 -45.40 10.01 -10.88
C PHE A 622 -44.04 10.61 -10.54
N LEU A 623 -42.99 9.90 -10.94
CA LEU A 623 -41.61 10.41 -10.95
C LEU A 623 -41.27 11.02 -12.30
N TYR A 624 -40.50 12.11 -12.26
CA TYR A 624 -40.00 12.82 -13.43
C TYR A 624 -38.50 13.15 -13.25
N ASN A 625 -37.67 12.78 -14.23
CA ASN A 625 -36.21 12.87 -14.13
C ASN A 625 -35.68 14.23 -14.57
N ARG A 626 -35.25 15.11 -13.65
CA ARG A 626 -34.68 16.42 -14.03
C ARG A 626 -33.17 16.41 -14.23
N LEU A 627 -32.52 15.25 -14.18
CA LEU A 627 -31.05 15.16 -14.23
C LEU A 627 -30.45 15.39 -15.62
N GLY A 628 -31.25 15.32 -16.69
CA GLY A 628 -30.75 15.43 -18.07
C GLY A 628 -29.81 14.28 -18.49
N THR A 629 -29.72 13.23 -17.69
CA THR A 629 -28.99 11.98 -17.96
C THR A 629 -29.90 10.81 -17.61
N ASP A 630 -29.68 9.66 -18.24
CA ASP A 630 -30.34 8.41 -17.86
C ASP A 630 -30.03 8.11 -16.38
N CYS A 631 -31.07 7.72 -15.63
CA CYS A 631 -30.92 7.31 -14.25
C CYS A 631 -31.66 5.99 -13.99
N LEU A 632 -31.11 5.20 -13.09
CA LEU A 632 -31.76 4.06 -12.45
C LEU A 632 -32.28 4.55 -11.09
N ILE A 633 -33.54 4.29 -10.81
CA ILE A 633 -34.18 4.65 -9.56
C ILE A 633 -34.65 3.38 -8.88
N ASP A 634 -34.15 3.13 -7.68
CA ASP A 634 -34.62 2.09 -6.79
C ASP A 634 -35.57 2.69 -5.77
N ILE A 635 -36.76 2.12 -5.67
CA ILE A 635 -37.83 2.62 -4.81
C ILE A 635 -38.26 1.50 -3.89
N GLN A 636 -38.10 1.71 -2.60
CA GLN A 636 -38.66 0.85 -1.57
C GLN A 636 -39.89 1.52 -0.98
N THR A 637 -41.06 0.96 -1.24
CA THR A 637 -42.33 1.36 -0.61
C THR A 637 -42.54 0.53 0.64
N LYS A 638 -42.86 1.17 1.76
CA LYS A 638 -43.29 0.55 3.01
C LYS A 638 -44.65 1.11 3.40
N ILE A 639 -45.67 0.26 3.36
CA ILE A 639 -47.01 0.55 3.83
C ILE A 639 -47.07 0.22 5.32
N LEU A 640 -47.32 1.25 6.13
CA LEU A 640 -47.60 1.20 7.56
C LEU A 640 -49.10 0.98 7.76
N GLU A 641 -49.48 -0.23 8.20
CA GLU A 641 -50.89 -0.59 8.44
C GLU A 641 -51.47 0.08 9.70
#